data_AF-A0A660QWH3-F1
#
_entry.id   AF-A0A660QWH3-F1
#
_cell.length_a   1.000
_cell.length_b   1.000
_cell.length_c   1.000
_cell.angle_alpha   90.00
_cell.angle_beta   90.00
_cell.angle_gamma   90.00
#
_symmetry.space_group_name_H-M   'P 1'
#
loop_
_entity.id
_entity.type
_entity.pdbx_description
1 polymer ?
#
loop_
_entity_poly.entity_id
_entity_poly.type
_entity_poly.pdbx_seq_one_letter_code
_entity_poly.pdbx_strand_id
1 'polypeptide(L)'
;MLGCAGMLTVAAQADNFDGGAGVGDPSWSNALNWASDTVPTGTTPVQAINVPGYGVVVNNPGAMASEIHVGTWGWIGSIDVQDSGTLSTVGNMLIAAQDAASVGTVVNDGQINVAGIAYLHAGVGVLENNGTFGSTHLHLGHIAGSDTTLINTGDITTGILSLSVAGNSVFNMNGGTVTVGTFNMVDGGTGRLNLYGGTTTTTVLALNDNGDYTIDIREGVLVAGGNHTATMALMESAGLITAYGGDGTVISEYDAGTDMTTLSAEGCLVVEKTGEFIIEETGEQFFPVGFNYIDLRTNDLGWLFHDTFNPNHYNTATVASNLAEIAAAKFNTLRVFIETGPSTNSVVMASSDTTLSVAYMQRVADFLEQSHAHGLHVIITFESFPSSAAYISYKDEVVNVEGANRFYLNPGYIAAKRLYMRDFIQMLGQLAPDRLADTVLAFDPQNEVTHYVEVAPFSLLSGTVTPANGATYDLATDKVQLADEMAVYWMDQMAEEIHQQAPGVLADVNMFTYAAVQRSIGDFHSFGVGDWRNRYPFRPEALAASGADFLDLHFYTANSADLQSDLDSIEFDAVASAWKAAGKPMIVGEFGAFTNVLSLAGAVSWKEDEVDLFASHGFLGWLYWTYNTDVQGSLWNAKSGGGVLFDVLEARAKENYFGYPPAADDLDGDGMPDRWEIQYFGSINAVNGGANEDYEGDKMANRAEYLAGTIPDDPASKFMIVDMQSDVGGLEVQWSSAPCKSYQMLRSGSLVEPKWSTFGDPVHGTGAVSVLTVPVDADQGFYKVRLDR
;
A
#
# COMPACT_ATOMS: atom_id res chain seq x y z
N MET A 1 63.16 -29.81 23.17
CA MET A 1 62.33 -28.62 22.88
C MET A 1 61.44 -29.02 21.71
N LEU A 2 60.22 -29.53 21.92
CA LEU A 2 58.99 -28.82 22.33
C LEU A 2 58.70 -27.66 21.38
N GLY A 3 57.57 -27.56 20.67
CA GLY A 3 56.35 -28.38 20.59
C GLY A 3 55.60 -27.98 19.30
N CYS A 4 55.10 -28.96 18.55
CA CYS A 4 53.67 -29.31 18.45
C CYS A 4 52.77 -28.15 18.00
N ALA A 5 52.37 -28.24 16.73
CA ALA A 5 51.17 -27.62 16.19
C ALA A 5 49.97 -28.04 17.05
N GLY A 6 49.44 -27.09 17.83
CA GLY A 6 48.09 -27.19 18.33
C GLY A 6 47.16 -26.95 17.16
N MET A 7 46.70 -28.02 16.53
CA MET A 7 45.35 -28.03 15.98
C MET A 7 44.44 -27.58 17.12
N LEU A 8 43.88 -26.38 17.02
CA LEU A 8 42.63 -26.09 17.70
C LEU A 8 41.62 -27.05 17.07
N THR A 9 41.47 -28.19 17.73
CA THR A 9 40.29 -29.02 17.64
C THR A 9 39.12 -28.07 17.89
N VAL A 10 38.42 -27.69 16.83
CA VAL A 10 37.03 -27.24 16.95
C VAL A 10 36.34 -28.38 17.68
N ALA A 11 35.89 -28.13 18.90
CA ALA A 11 35.09 -29.10 19.62
C ALA A 11 33.95 -29.50 18.67
N ALA A 12 33.73 -30.80 18.51
CA ALA A 12 32.51 -31.29 17.90
C ALA A 12 31.34 -30.69 18.69
N GLN A 13 30.75 -29.61 18.17
CA GLN A 13 29.43 -29.17 18.58
C GLN A 13 28.48 -30.19 17.96
N ALA A 14 27.99 -31.09 18.81
CA ALA A 14 26.68 -31.68 18.54
C ALA A 14 25.68 -30.51 18.45
N ASP A 15 24.58 -30.68 17.71
CA ASP A 15 23.34 -29.89 17.89
C ASP A 15 22.95 -28.82 16.84
N ASN A 16 23.58 -28.81 15.65
CA ASN A 16 23.06 -28.05 14.51
C ASN A 16 22.02 -28.90 13.74
N PHE A 17 20.91 -28.29 13.32
CA PHE A 17 20.16 -28.80 12.18
C PHE A 17 20.98 -28.44 10.93
N ASP A 18 21.93 -29.30 10.60
CA ASP A 18 22.76 -29.18 9.41
C ASP A 18 22.09 -30.07 8.35
N GLY A 19 21.30 -29.50 7.44
CA GLY A 19 20.58 -30.25 6.39
C GLY A 19 21.49 -30.99 5.38
N GLY A 20 22.73 -31.32 5.76
CA GLY A 20 23.70 -32.12 5.02
C GLY A 20 23.55 -33.64 5.16
N ALA A 21 22.62 -34.15 5.97
CA ALA A 21 22.45 -35.59 6.17
C ALA A 21 21.37 -36.20 5.24
N GLY A 22 21.71 -36.31 3.95
CA GLY A 22 21.10 -37.26 3.01
C GLY A 22 19.60 -37.13 2.73
N VAL A 23 19.25 -36.49 1.61
CA VAL A 23 18.06 -36.73 0.76
C VAL A 23 16.85 -37.38 1.46
N GLY A 24 15.90 -36.60 2.00
CA GLY A 24 14.50 -37.05 1.99
C GLY A 24 13.48 -36.44 2.95
N ASP A 25 13.86 -35.78 4.05
CA ASP A 25 12.85 -35.37 5.04
C ASP A 25 13.34 -34.13 5.83
N PRO A 26 12.69 -32.96 5.77
CA PRO A 26 13.03 -31.78 6.57
C PRO A 26 12.46 -31.82 8.00
N SER A 27 11.79 -32.91 8.40
CA SER A 27 11.13 -33.00 9.70
C SER A 27 12.13 -32.95 10.84
N TRP A 28 11.89 -32.07 11.82
CA TRP A 28 12.60 -32.04 13.11
C TRP A 28 12.62 -33.44 13.76
N SER A 29 11.53 -34.20 13.57
CA SER A 29 11.35 -35.52 14.17
C SER A 29 12.18 -36.64 13.53
N ASN A 30 12.93 -36.36 12.46
CA ASN A 30 13.79 -37.34 11.81
C ASN A 30 15.21 -37.26 12.39
N ALA A 31 15.62 -38.36 13.03
CA ALA A 31 16.93 -38.48 13.66
C ALA A 31 18.09 -38.25 12.68
N LEU A 32 17.92 -38.62 11.41
CA LEU A 32 18.94 -38.47 10.38
C LEU A 32 19.29 -37.01 10.08
N ASN A 33 18.43 -36.05 10.41
CA ASN A 33 18.67 -34.64 10.11
C ASN A 33 19.61 -33.93 11.09
N TRP A 34 20.08 -34.66 12.11
CA TRP A 34 20.86 -34.10 13.20
C TRP A 34 22.29 -34.62 13.13
N ALA A 35 23.26 -33.77 13.44
CA ALA A 35 24.69 -34.13 13.41
C ALA A 35 25.05 -35.36 14.29
N SER A 36 24.17 -35.74 15.22
CA SER A 36 24.30 -36.89 16.11
C SER A 36 23.47 -38.12 15.68
N ASP A 37 22.76 -38.06 14.55
CA ASP A 37 21.74 -39.04 14.14
C ASP A 37 20.68 -39.31 15.24
N THR A 38 20.39 -38.32 16.07
CA THR A 38 19.40 -38.40 17.15
C THR A 38 18.52 -37.16 17.19
N VAL A 39 17.20 -37.36 17.30
CA VAL A 39 16.23 -36.26 17.45
C VAL A 39 16.53 -35.50 18.74
N PRO A 40 16.54 -34.15 18.72
CA PRO A 40 16.71 -33.35 19.90
C PRO A 40 15.70 -33.71 20.97
N THR A 41 16.18 -33.62 22.19
CA THR A 41 15.37 -33.78 23.39
C THR A 41 15.41 -32.48 24.16
N GLY A 42 14.62 -32.36 25.23
CA GLY A 42 14.66 -31.19 26.13
C GLY A 42 16.00 -30.94 26.82
N THR A 43 17.04 -31.73 26.57
CA THR A 43 18.41 -31.45 27.04
C THR A 43 19.35 -30.95 25.93
N THR A 44 18.89 -30.93 24.68
CA THR A 44 19.70 -30.65 23.48
C THR A 44 19.41 -29.23 22.98
N PRO A 45 20.38 -28.29 23.00
CA PRO A 45 20.19 -26.98 22.37
C PRO A 45 20.02 -27.19 20.87
N VAL A 46 19.45 -26.25 20.13
CA VAL A 46 19.23 -26.41 18.69
C VAL A 46 19.52 -25.11 17.97
N GLN A 47 20.23 -25.22 16.85
CA GLN A 47 20.40 -24.14 15.89
C GLN A 47 19.68 -24.52 14.59
N ALA A 48 18.63 -23.76 14.26
CA ALA A 48 17.89 -23.83 13.00
C ALA A 48 18.53 -22.84 12.02
N ILE A 49 19.31 -23.37 11.09
CA ILE A 49 20.01 -22.63 10.04
C ILE A 49 19.55 -23.21 8.70
N ASN A 50 19.22 -22.35 7.74
CA ASN A 50 18.83 -22.77 6.41
C ASN A 50 20.07 -23.23 5.64
N VAL A 51 19.97 -24.42 5.06
CA VAL A 51 20.89 -24.88 4.01
C VAL A 51 20.10 -25.02 2.70
N PRO A 52 20.73 -24.86 1.52
CA PRO A 52 20.01 -24.94 0.26
C PRO A 52 19.18 -26.22 0.12
N GLY A 53 17.85 -26.07 0.03
CA GLY A 53 16.88 -27.17 -0.11
C GLY A 53 16.23 -27.68 1.18
N TYR A 54 16.54 -27.10 2.36
CA TYR A 54 16.01 -27.58 3.64
C TYR A 54 15.74 -26.43 4.64
N GLY A 55 14.49 -26.30 5.08
CA GLY A 55 14.06 -25.55 6.29
C GLY A 55 13.59 -26.52 7.38
N VAL A 56 13.48 -26.07 8.63
CA VAL A 56 13.08 -26.97 9.73
C VAL A 56 11.56 -27.09 9.78
N VAL A 57 11.01 -28.27 9.48
CA VAL A 57 9.55 -28.51 9.54
C VAL A 57 9.19 -29.32 10.79
N VAL A 58 8.21 -28.86 11.57
CA VAL A 58 7.64 -29.59 12.70
C VAL A 58 6.20 -29.95 12.36
N ASN A 59 5.98 -31.19 11.93
CA ASN A 59 4.66 -31.69 11.51
C ASN A 59 4.09 -32.77 12.45
N ASN A 60 4.87 -33.23 13.43
CA ASN A 60 4.46 -34.22 14.42
C ASN A 60 4.47 -33.62 15.83
N PRO A 61 3.63 -34.12 16.75
CA PRO A 61 3.70 -33.73 18.15
C PRO A 61 5.00 -34.20 18.82
N GLY A 62 5.52 -33.38 19.73
CA GLY A 62 6.54 -33.76 20.71
C GLY A 62 7.97 -33.36 20.35
N ALA A 63 8.17 -32.46 19.38
CA ALA A 63 9.49 -31.90 19.12
C ALA A 63 9.93 -31.06 20.33
N MET A 64 11.12 -31.33 20.85
CA MET A 64 11.60 -30.69 22.08
C MET A 64 13.10 -30.38 22.03
N ALA A 65 13.48 -29.19 22.49
CA ALA A 65 14.87 -28.76 22.65
C ALA A 65 15.13 -28.17 24.03
N SER A 66 16.40 -27.99 24.41
CA SER A 66 16.77 -27.20 25.58
C SER A 66 16.85 -25.70 25.32
N GLU A 67 17.18 -25.31 24.08
CA GLU A 67 17.18 -23.94 23.60
C GLU A 67 17.03 -23.97 22.07
N ILE A 68 16.46 -22.94 21.45
CA ILE A 68 16.27 -22.89 19.99
C ILE A 68 16.79 -21.55 19.46
N HIS A 69 17.74 -21.58 18.54
CA HIS A 69 18.27 -20.38 17.85
C HIS A 69 17.92 -20.48 16.37
N VAL A 70 17.19 -19.50 15.84
CA VAL A 70 16.74 -19.45 14.44
C VAL A 70 17.49 -18.35 13.72
N GLY A 71 18.35 -18.73 12.77
CA GLY A 71 19.25 -17.83 12.07
C GLY A 71 20.32 -17.27 13.00
N THR A 72 21.54 -17.80 12.95
CA THR A 72 22.65 -17.43 13.85
C THR A 72 23.93 -17.20 13.07
N TRP A 73 24.85 -16.38 13.58
CA TRP A 73 26.18 -16.13 12.98
C TRP A 73 26.13 -15.57 11.55
N GLY A 74 25.19 -14.67 11.28
CA GLY A 74 24.95 -14.11 9.95
C GLY A 74 24.31 -15.10 8.96
N TRP A 75 23.87 -16.28 9.41
CA TRP A 75 23.12 -17.21 8.58
C TRP A 75 21.61 -16.97 8.70
N ILE A 76 20.91 -17.20 7.60
CA ILE A 76 19.45 -17.24 7.55
C ILE A 76 18.98 -18.54 8.20
N GLY A 77 17.91 -18.50 8.99
CA GLY A 77 17.28 -19.71 9.55
C GLY A 77 15.76 -19.60 9.52
N SER A 78 15.11 -20.74 9.38
CA SER A 78 13.64 -20.83 9.39
C SER A 78 13.14 -22.06 10.14
N ILE A 79 12.01 -21.90 10.82
CA ILE A 79 11.22 -22.99 11.38
C ILE A 79 9.77 -22.84 10.91
N ASP A 80 9.19 -23.92 10.45
CA ASP A 80 7.79 -24.03 10.07
C ASP A 80 7.11 -25.11 10.96
N VAL A 81 6.18 -24.70 11.80
CA VAL A 81 5.40 -25.57 12.68
C VAL A 81 4.00 -25.71 12.10
N GLN A 82 3.74 -26.83 11.46
CA GLN A 82 2.47 -27.15 10.79
C GLN A 82 1.35 -27.44 11.80
N ASP A 83 0.08 -27.43 11.38
CA ASP A 83 -1.12 -27.62 12.23
C ASP A 83 -1.04 -28.79 13.24
N SER A 84 -0.46 -29.92 12.84
CA SER A 84 -0.32 -31.11 13.69
C SER A 84 0.99 -31.17 14.49
N GLY A 85 1.88 -30.21 14.28
CA GLY A 85 3.17 -30.09 14.92
C GLY A 85 3.07 -29.50 16.32
N THR A 86 3.86 -30.05 17.26
CA THR A 86 4.11 -29.38 18.53
C THR A 86 5.60 -29.25 18.78
N LEU A 87 6.06 -28.01 18.94
CA LEU A 87 7.43 -27.64 19.24
C LEU A 87 7.50 -27.09 20.66
N SER A 88 8.47 -27.56 21.43
CA SER A 88 8.68 -27.06 22.79
C SER A 88 10.16 -26.84 23.07
N THR A 89 10.46 -25.85 23.89
CA THR A 89 11.81 -25.67 24.45
C THR A 89 11.73 -25.51 25.96
N VAL A 90 12.63 -26.15 26.69
CA VAL A 90 12.71 -25.95 28.15
C VAL A 90 13.48 -24.67 28.52
N GLY A 91 14.11 -24.02 27.55
CA GLY A 91 14.84 -22.76 27.70
C GLY A 91 14.33 -21.70 26.74
N ASN A 92 15.24 -20.91 26.18
CA ASN A 92 14.89 -19.77 25.34
C ASN A 92 14.67 -20.17 23.88
N MET A 93 13.98 -19.29 23.17
CA MET A 93 13.91 -19.27 21.70
C MET A 93 14.43 -17.91 21.21
N LEU A 94 15.40 -17.90 20.31
CA LEU A 94 15.99 -16.68 19.76
C LEU A 94 15.80 -16.70 18.24
N ILE A 95 15.02 -15.76 17.72
CA ILE A 95 14.80 -15.53 16.28
C ILE A 95 15.71 -14.40 15.83
N ALA A 96 16.44 -14.59 14.73
CA ALA A 96 17.57 -13.76 14.33
C ALA A 96 18.62 -13.69 15.45
N ALA A 97 19.09 -14.87 15.85
CA ALA A 97 19.99 -15.07 16.96
C ALA A 97 21.36 -14.41 16.70
N GLN A 98 21.81 -13.61 17.67
CA GLN A 98 23.19 -13.26 17.96
C GLN A 98 23.79 -12.00 17.31
N ASP A 99 23.53 -11.69 16.04
CA ASP A 99 24.12 -10.52 15.38
C ASP A 99 23.19 -9.83 14.38
N ALA A 100 23.56 -8.61 13.98
CA ALA A 100 22.76 -7.76 13.08
C ALA A 100 22.62 -8.29 11.65
N ALA A 101 23.45 -9.27 11.25
CA ALA A 101 23.36 -9.90 9.94
C ALA A 101 22.48 -11.17 9.96
N SER A 102 22.11 -11.67 11.14
CA SER A 102 21.23 -12.83 11.28
C SER A 102 19.82 -12.53 10.78
N VAL A 103 19.23 -13.49 10.06
CA VAL A 103 17.82 -13.44 9.63
C VAL A 103 17.13 -14.69 10.14
N GLY A 104 16.04 -14.54 10.88
CA GLY A 104 15.30 -15.67 11.44
C GLY A 104 13.80 -15.55 11.15
N THR A 105 13.20 -16.63 10.64
CA THR A 105 11.75 -16.69 10.38
C THR A 105 11.13 -17.87 11.10
N VAL A 106 10.01 -17.66 11.78
CA VAL A 106 9.22 -18.74 12.37
C VAL A 106 7.78 -18.60 11.88
N VAL A 107 7.26 -19.63 11.23
CA VAL A 107 5.84 -19.76 10.89
C VAL A 107 5.23 -20.82 11.79
N ASN A 108 4.12 -20.50 12.45
CA ASN A 108 3.46 -21.39 13.40
C ASN A 108 1.97 -21.50 13.10
N ASP A 109 1.58 -22.60 12.46
CA ASP A 109 0.18 -23.02 12.32
C ASP A 109 -0.23 -24.07 13.38
N GLY A 110 0.75 -24.68 14.06
CA GLY A 110 0.56 -25.69 15.11
C GLY A 110 0.64 -25.15 16.54
N GLN A 111 1.49 -25.76 17.37
CA GLN A 111 1.72 -25.34 18.76
C GLN A 111 3.20 -25.15 19.07
N ILE A 112 3.57 -23.96 19.56
CA ILE A 112 4.89 -23.65 20.11
C ILE A 112 4.78 -23.35 21.61
N ASN A 113 5.57 -24.02 22.44
CA ASN A 113 5.69 -23.72 23.87
C ASN A 113 7.15 -23.42 24.26
N VAL A 114 7.45 -22.17 24.59
CA VAL A 114 8.76 -21.70 25.04
C VAL A 114 8.74 -21.57 26.57
N ALA A 115 9.33 -22.51 27.30
CA ALA A 115 9.34 -22.45 28.76
C ALA A 115 10.19 -21.29 29.32
N GLY A 116 11.15 -20.78 28.52
CA GLY A 116 11.93 -19.59 28.81
C GLY A 116 11.40 -18.37 28.08
N ILE A 117 12.33 -17.58 27.52
CA ILE A 117 12.04 -16.32 26.85
C ILE A 117 12.14 -16.52 25.34
N ALA A 118 11.16 -15.99 24.61
CA ALA A 118 11.19 -15.84 23.17
C ALA A 118 11.71 -14.44 22.82
N TYR A 119 12.79 -14.37 22.07
CA TYR A 119 13.39 -13.12 21.59
C TYR A 119 13.33 -13.04 20.08
N LEU A 120 12.87 -11.92 19.53
CA LEU A 120 13.26 -11.49 18.19
C LEU A 120 14.44 -10.51 18.40
N HIS A 121 15.65 -10.98 18.08
CA HIS A 121 16.83 -10.61 18.86
C HIS A 121 17.70 -9.48 18.29
N ALA A 122 18.54 -9.75 17.29
CA ALA A 122 19.66 -8.87 16.93
C ALA A 122 19.66 -8.40 15.46
N GLY A 123 19.12 -9.20 14.55
CA GLY A 123 19.01 -8.88 13.12
C GLY A 123 17.55 -8.76 12.67
N VAL A 124 17.21 -9.37 11.52
CA VAL A 124 15.85 -9.35 10.97
C VAL A 124 15.08 -10.58 11.43
N GLY A 125 14.13 -10.39 12.34
CA GLY A 125 13.34 -11.47 12.93
C GLY A 125 11.87 -11.41 12.54
N VAL A 126 11.31 -12.51 12.04
CA VAL A 126 9.88 -12.62 11.73
C VAL A 126 9.27 -13.80 12.50
N LEU A 127 8.17 -13.54 13.21
CA LEU A 127 7.31 -14.57 13.79
C LEU A 127 5.90 -14.41 13.23
N GLU A 128 5.44 -15.40 12.48
CA GLU A 128 4.05 -15.52 12.04
C GLU A 128 3.35 -16.59 12.87
N ASN A 129 2.27 -16.22 13.56
CA ASN A 129 1.52 -17.10 14.43
C ASN A 129 0.05 -17.20 13.98
N ASN A 130 -0.31 -18.35 13.43
CA ASN A 130 -1.66 -18.74 13.06
C ASN A 130 -2.24 -19.82 14.00
N GLY A 131 -1.36 -20.52 14.74
CA GLY A 131 -1.69 -21.54 15.74
C GLY A 131 -1.60 -21.03 17.19
N THR A 132 -1.06 -21.85 18.09
CA THR A 132 -0.90 -21.51 19.52
C THR A 132 0.57 -21.26 19.87
N PHE A 133 0.86 -20.14 20.53
CA PHE A 133 2.21 -19.78 20.97
C PHE A 133 2.23 -19.41 22.45
N GLY A 134 2.97 -20.18 23.25
CA GLY A 134 3.16 -19.94 24.68
C GLY A 134 4.59 -19.52 25.00
N SER A 135 4.79 -18.48 25.83
CA SER A 135 6.11 -18.18 26.41
C SER A 135 6.05 -17.59 27.81
N THR A 136 7.18 -17.50 28.54
CA THR A 136 7.22 -16.69 29.77
C THR A 136 7.38 -15.21 29.45
N HIS A 137 8.18 -14.89 28.43
CA HIS A 137 8.36 -13.55 27.90
C HIS A 137 8.46 -13.64 26.37
N LEU A 138 7.97 -12.62 25.69
CA LEU A 138 8.10 -12.41 24.27
C LEU A 138 8.63 -10.98 24.07
N HIS A 139 9.87 -10.86 23.63
CA HIS A 139 10.51 -9.56 23.39
C HIS A 139 10.77 -9.36 21.91
N LEU A 140 10.24 -8.26 21.38
CA LEU A 140 10.52 -7.77 20.05
C LEU A 140 11.49 -6.60 20.13
N GLY A 141 12.30 -6.42 19.09
CA GLY A 141 13.30 -5.39 19.04
C GLY A 141 14.31 -5.49 20.19
N HIS A 142 14.79 -6.68 20.56
CA HIS A 142 15.54 -6.88 21.81
C HIS A 142 16.86 -6.08 21.87
N ILE A 143 17.58 -5.95 20.75
CA ILE A 143 18.86 -5.25 20.68
C ILE A 143 18.78 -4.05 19.71
N ALA A 144 19.51 -2.98 20.00
CA ALA A 144 19.63 -1.84 19.08
C ALA A 144 20.11 -2.28 17.68
N GLY A 145 19.39 -1.84 16.65
CA GLY A 145 19.64 -2.21 15.26
C GLY A 145 18.93 -3.49 14.79
N SER A 146 18.22 -4.21 15.67
CA SER A 146 17.33 -5.29 15.24
C SER A 146 16.08 -4.73 14.57
N ASP A 147 15.55 -5.46 13.59
CA ASP A 147 14.27 -5.16 12.94
C ASP A 147 13.37 -6.40 13.02
N THR A 148 12.19 -6.25 13.61
CA THR A 148 11.42 -7.41 14.07
C THR A 148 9.94 -7.28 13.79
N THR A 149 9.34 -8.33 13.27
CA THR A 149 7.93 -8.36 12.90
C THR A 149 7.24 -9.56 13.54
N LEU A 150 6.13 -9.30 14.22
CA LEU A 150 5.17 -10.31 14.66
C LEU A 150 3.87 -10.13 13.87
N ILE A 151 3.39 -11.20 13.26
CA ILE A 151 2.08 -11.27 12.61
C ILE A 151 1.26 -12.32 13.35
N ASN A 152 0.04 -11.96 13.78
CA ASN A 152 -0.80 -12.87 14.53
C ASN A 152 -2.22 -12.97 13.96
N THR A 153 -2.64 -14.20 13.69
CA THR A 153 -4.06 -14.58 13.50
C THR A 153 -4.52 -15.65 14.49
N GLY A 154 -3.58 -16.30 15.20
CA GLY A 154 -3.82 -17.36 16.18
C GLY A 154 -3.84 -16.89 17.64
N ASP A 155 -3.49 -17.80 18.56
CA ASP A 155 -3.53 -17.57 20.00
C ASP A 155 -2.13 -17.45 20.62
N ILE A 156 -1.84 -16.34 21.29
CA ILE A 156 -0.60 -16.12 22.05
C ILE A 156 -0.93 -16.07 23.54
N THR A 157 -0.15 -16.78 24.36
CA THR A 157 -0.15 -16.64 25.82
C THR A 157 1.26 -16.38 26.32
N THR A 158 1.50 -15.21 26.91
CA THR A 158 2.82 -14.88 27.46
C THR A 158 2.78 -14.16 28.79
N GLY A 159 3.82 -14.29 29.62
CA GLY A 159 3.91 -13.55 30.88
C GLY A 159 4.19 -12.07 30.64
N ILE A 160 5.16 -11.75 29.79
CA ILE A 160 5.52 -10.38 29.42
C ILE A 160 5.63 -10.28 27.90
N LEU A 161 5.00 -9.26 27.31
CA LEU A 161 5.18 -8.87 25.91
C LEU A 161 5.80 -7.49 25.88
N SER A 162 7.02 -7.38 25.35
CA SER A 162 7.69 -6.10 25.11
C SER A 162 7.79 -5.84 23.63
N LEU A 163 7.20 -4.73 23.20
CA LEU A 163 7.55 -4.13 21.92
C LEU A 163 8.66 -3.12 22.20
N SER A 164 9.69 -3.09 21.35
CA SER A 164 10.72 -2.06 21.31
C SER A 164 11.67 -1.96 22.52
N VAL A 165 12.29 -3.07 22.93
CA VAL A 165 13.30 -3.04 24.02
C VAL A 165 14.48 -2.13 23.70
N ALA A 166 15.04 -2.22 22.50
CA ALA A 166 16.13 -1.37 22.03
C ALA A 166 16.19 -1.16 20.51
N GLY A 167 15.62 -2.09 19.72
CA GLY A 167 15.52 -2.02 18.26
C GLY A 167 14.11 -1.74 17.77
N ASN A 168 13.90 -1.90 16.46
CA ASN A 168 12.63 -1.68 15.80
C ASN A 168 11.74 -2.92 15.94
N SER A 169 10.45 -2.69 16.15
CA SER A 169 9.46 -3.75 16.23
C SER A 169 8.11 -3.34 15.67
N VAL A 170 7.52 -4.23 14.88
CA VAL A 170 6.15 -4.14 14.38
C VAL A 170 5.38 -5.36 14.86
N PHE A 171 4.22 -5.13 15.46
CA PHE A 171 3.27 -6.18 15.78
C PHE A 171 1.94 -5.93 15.06
N ASN A 172 1.66 -6.76 14.06
CA ASN A 172 0.39 -6.81 13.34
C ASN A 172 -0.54 -7.85 13.97
N MET A 173 -1.55 -7.37 14.69
CA MET A 173 -2.63 -8.20 15.21
C MET A 173 -3.75 -8.24 14.18
N ASN A 174 -3.76 -9.28 13.34
CA ASN A 174 -4.73 -9.44 12.24
C ASN A 174 -5.96 -10.26 12.67
N GLY A 175 -5.87 -11.02 13.77
CA GLY A 175 -6.94 -11.88 14.27
C GLY A 175 -6.50 -12.67 15.51
N GLY A 176 -7.40 -13.52 16.02
CA GLY A 176 -7.11 -14.42 17.14
C GLY A 176 -7.05 -13.72 18.51
N THR A 177 -6.36 -14.34 19.47
CA THR A 177 -6.27 -13.83 20.85
C THR A 177 -4.83 -13.71 21.34
N VAL A 178 -4.55 -12.65 22.10
CA VAL A 178 -3.26 -12.48 22.79
C VAL A 178 -3.55 -12.24 24.25
N THR A 179 -3.15 -13.16 25.12
CA THR A 179 -3.28 -13.00 26.57
C THR A 179 -1.91 -12.80 27.18
N VAL A 180 -1.71 -11.65 27.83
CA VAL A 180 -0.44 -11.29 28.43
C VAL A 180 -0.56 -10.84 29.89
N GLY A 181 0.43 -11.17 30.71
CA GLY A 181 0.52 -10.62 32.06
C GLY A 181 0.86 -9.14 32.04
N THR A 182 2.03 -8.77 31.50
CA THR A 182 2.46 -7.38 31.31
C THR A 182 2.74 -7.09 29.84
N PHE A 183 2.04 -6.10 29.27
CA PHE A 183 2.34 -5.53 27.96
C PHE A 183 3.09 -4.22 28.19
N ASN A 184 4.32 -4.09 27.67
CA ASN A 184 5.09 -2.87 27.79
C ASN A 184 5.68 -2.36 26.46
N MET A 185 5.67 -1.03 26.31
CA MET A 185 6.33 -0.29 25.21
C MET A 185 7.15 0.88 25.79
N VAL A 186 7.81 0.65 26.93
CA VAL A 186 8.42 1.71 27.74
C VAL A 186 9.92 1.89 27.51
N ASP A 187 10.51 1.04 26.68
CA ASP A 187 11.94 0.95 26.48
C ASP A 187 12.40 1.83 25.30
N GLY A 188 13.70 1.83 24.99
CA GLY A 188 14.32 2.86 24.13
C GLY A 188 14.27 2.60 22.62
N GLY A 189 13.67 1.49 22.18
CA GLY A 189 13.52 1.16 20.75
C GLY A 189 12.30 1.84 20.11
N THR A 190 12.06 1.52 18.84
CA THR A 190 10.86 1.96 18.11
C THR A 190 9.82 0.85 18.04
N GLY A 191 8.60 1.10 18.54
CA GLY A 191 7.51 0.11 18.59
C GLY A 191 6.30 0.51 17.77
N ARG A 192 5.73 -0.40 16.98
CA ARG A 192 4.48 -0.18 16.26
C ARG A 192 3.53 -1.32 16.55
N LEU A 193 2.37 -1.02 17.13
CA LEU A 193 1.31 -1.99 17.38
C LEU A 193 0.12 -1.66 16.47
N ASN A 194 -0.23 -2.58 15.60
CA ASN A 194 -1.33 -2.44 14.66
C ASN A 194 -2.45 -3.42 15.05
N LEU A 195 -3.57 -2.90 15.53
CA LEU A 195 -4.75 -3.67 15.96
C LEU A 195 -5.75 -3.73 14.80
N TYR A 196 -5.43 -4.51 13.78
CA TYR A 196 -6.26 -4.69 12.60
C TYR A 196 -7.44 -5.64 12.82
N GLY A 197 -7.33 -6.56 13.79
CA GLY A 197 -8.40 -7.49 14.18
C GLY A 197 -8.09 -8.19 15.51
N GLY A 198 -8.96 -9.10 15.95
CA GLY A 198 -8.75 -9.93 17.13
C GLY A 198 -8.74 -9.18 18.47
N THR A 199 -8.29 -9.85 19.54
CA THR A 199 -8.30 -9.29 20.91
C THR A 199 -6.99 -9.51 21.63
N THR A 200 -6.38 -8.41 22.08
CA THR A 200 -5.24 -8.43 23.00
C THR A 200 -5.73 -8.11 24.41
N THR A 201 -5.45 -8.97 25.38
CA THR A 201 -5.80 -8.78 26.79
C THR A 201 -4.54 -8.76 27.64
N THR A 202 -4.35 -7.71 28.44
CA THR A 202 -3.22 -7.56 29.35
C THR A 202 -3.66 -7.30 30.79
N THR A 203 -2.97 -7.90 31.77
CA THR A 203 -3.22 -7.57 33.19
C THR A 203 -2.59 -6.23 33.57
N VAL A 204 -1.42 -5.92 33.02
CA VAL A 204 -0.69 -4.67 33.25
C VAL A 204 -0.32 -4.07 31.91
N LEU A 205 -0.84 -2.89 31.61
CA LEU A 205 -0.41 -2.09 30.47
C LEU A 205 0.58 -1.04 30.95
N ALA A 206 1.81 -1.09 30.44
CA ALA A 206 2.86 -0.14 30.76
C ALA A 206 3.26 0.62 29.49
N LEU A 207 2.91 1.90 29.46
CA LEU A 207 3.18 2.83 28.36
C LEU A 207 3.82 4.10 28.97
N ASN A 208 4.63 4.82 28.19
CA ASN A 208 5.21 6.11 28.61
C ASN A 208 4.81 7.22 27.62
N ASP A 209 4.83 8.48 28.03
CA ASP A 209 4.42 9.62 27.20
C ASP A 209 5.57 10.20 26.35
N ASN A 210 6.72 9.52 26.32
CA ASN A 210 7.95 10.00 25.70
C ASN A 210 8.72 8.91 24.92
N GLY A 211 8.09 7.76 24.71
CA GLY A 211 8.63 6.64 23.94
C GLY A 211 8.43 6.85 22.45
N ASP A 212 9.24 6.16 21.66
CA ASP A 212 9.05 6.10 20.21
C ASP A 212 8.16 4.90 19.88
N TYR A 213 6.87 5.04 20.12
CA TYR A 213 5.92 4.02 19.71
C TYR A 213 4.60 4.57 19.17
N THR A 214 3.89 3.76 18.38
CA THR A 214 2.50 4.04 18.01
C THR A 214 1.63 2.80 18.22
N ILE A 215 0.35 3.05 18.50
CA ILE A 215 -0.71 2.06 18.51
C ILE A 215 -1.79 2.55 17.54
N ASP A 216 -2.03 1.82 16.45
CA ASP A 216 -3.16 2.11 15.55
C ASP A 216 -4.28 1.09 15.75
N ILE A 217 -5.52 1.56 15.92
CA ILE A 217 -6.70 0.74 16.17
C ILE A 217 -7.64 0.78 14.97
N ARG A 218 -7.99 -0.40 14.44
CA ARG A 218 -9.03 -0.58 13.43
C ARG A 218 -10.11 -1.51 13.98
N GLU A 219 -10.18 -2.75 13.51
CA GLU A 219 -11.19 -3.73 13.96
C GLU A 219 -10.74 -4.52 15.20
N GLY A 220 -9.47 -4.39 15.62
CA GLY A 220 -8.93 -5.06 16.79
C GLY A 220 -9.25 -4.33 18.10
N VAL A 221 -9.12 -5.06 19.21
CA VAL A 221 -9.39 -4.53 20.56
C VAL A 221 -8.23 -4.81 21.51
N LEU A 222 -7.86 -3.83 22.33
CA LEU A 222 -6.91 -3.98 23.44
C LEU A 222 -7.63 -3.80 24.78
N VAL A 223 -7.61 -4.83 25.62
CA VAL A 223 -8.25 -4.85 26.94
C VAL A 223 -7.16 -4.87 28.01
N ALA A 224 -7.11 -3.86 28.88
CA ALA A 224 -6.05 -3.67 29.86
C ALA A 224 -6.60 -3.59 31.29
N GLY A 225 -5.94 -4.28 32.24
CA GLY A 225 -6.30 -4.23 33.66
C GLY A 225 -6.08 -2.85 34.30
N GLY A 226 -7.09 -2.39 35.05
CA GLY A 226 -7.15 -1.08 35.69
C GLY A 226 -7.84 -0.01 34.84
N ASN A 227 -8.01 1.19 35.41
CA ASN A 227 -8.56 2.35 34.72
C ASN A 227 -7.45 3.15 34.04
N HIS A 228 -7.42 3.11 32.71
CA HIS A 228 -6.42 3.77 31.87
C HIS A 228 -6.95 4.96 31.07
N THR A 229 -8.25 5.27 31.16
CA THR A 229 -8.92 6.28 30.31
C THR A 229 -8.19 7.63 30.22
N ALA A 230 -7.71 8.17 31.34
CA ALA A 230 -6.96 9.43 31.36
C ALA A 230 -5.59 9.33 30.67
N THR A 231 -4.91 8.20 30.82
CA THR A 231 -3.62 7.94 30.16
C THR A 231 -3.82 7.78 28.66
N MET A 232 -4.89 7.09 28.24
CA MET A 232 -5.21 6.88 26.83
C MET A 232 -5.55 8.18 26.11
N ALA A 233 -6.36 9.04 26.73
CA ALA A 233 -6.65 10.37 26.18
C ALA A 233 -5.38 11.24 26.03
N LEU A 234 -4.44 11.13 26.97
CA LEU A 234 -3.16 11.83 26.87
C LEU A 234 -2.31 11.29 25.70
N MET A 235 -2.26 9.97 25.53
CA MET A 235 -1.51 9.33 24.44
C MET A 235 -2.12 9.61 23.07
N GLU A 236 -3.44 9.60 22.96
CA GLU A 236 -4.18 10.02 21.76
C GLU A 236 -3.86 11.47 21.42
N SER A 237 -3.91 12.39 22.39
CA SER A 237 -3.56 13.80 22.16
C SER A 237 -2.10 14.03 21.75
N ALA A 238 -1.22 13.08 22.05
CA ALA A 238 0.18 13.08 21.67
C ALA A 238 0.44 12.39 20.31
N GLY A 239 -0.59 11.84 19.66
CA GLY A 239 -0.46 11.08 18.41
C GLY A 239 0.17 9.69 18.58
N LEU A 240 0.28 9.20 19.81
CA LEU A 240 0.87 7.88 20.11
C LEU A 240 -0.16 6.75 19.98
N ILE A 241 -1.45 7.08 20.06
CA ILE A 241 -2.56 6.17 19.80
C ILE A 241 -3.47 6.82 18.77
N THR A 242 -3.78 6.11 17.70
CA THR A 242 -4.67 6.54 16.63
C THR A 242 -5.75 5.51 16.39
N ALA A 243 -6.86 5.95 15.79
CA ALA A 243 -7.84 5.07 15.18
C ALA A 243 -7.82 5.31 13.68
N TYR A 244 -7.74 4.25 12.88
CA TYR A 244 -7.66 4.31 11.42
C TYR A 244 -6.63 5.33 10.90
N GLY A 245 -5.39 5.30 11.43
CA GLY A 245 -4.34 6.23 11.03
C GLY A 245 -4.53 7.69 11.45
N GLY A 246 -5.59 8.01 12.21
CA GLY A 246 -5.95 9.37 12.60
C GLY A 246 -7.36 9.79 12.16
N ASP A 247 -7.96 9.02 11.25
CA ASP A 247 -9.28 9.31 10.65
C ASP A 247 -10.47 8.83 11.50
N GLY A 248 -10.21 7.97 12.49
CA GLY A 248 -11.19 7.46 13.42
C GLY A 248 -11.15 8.13 14.79
N THR A 249 -12.12 7.79 15.63
CA THR A 249 -12.11 8.14 17.05
C THR A 249 -11.59 6.95 17.86
N VAL A 250 -10.60 7.19 18.73
CA VAL A 250 -10.19 6.20 19.72
C VAL A 250 -11.23 6.14 20.83
N ILE A 251 -11.75 4.96 21.09
CA ILE A 251 -12.69 4.70 22.17
C ILE A 251 -11.93 4.06 23.33
N SER A 252 -12.02 4.67 24.51
CA SER A 252 -11.48 4.13 25.75
C SER A 252 -12.58 3.98 26.79
N GLU A 253 -13.02 2.75 27.03
CA GLU A 253 -14.12 2.43 27.93
C GLU A 253 -13.61 1.70 29.17
N TYR A 254 -13.83 2.27 30.35
CA TYR A 254 -13.52 1.61 31.62
C TYR A 254 -14.76 0.93 32.22
N ASP A 255 -14.67 -0.38 32.42
CA ASP A 255 -15.66 -1.17 33.16
C ASP A 255 -15.21 -1.40 34.61
N ALA A 256 -15.84 -0.68 35.54
CA ALA A 256 -15.57 -0.80 36.98
C ALA A 256 -15.98 -2.16 37.58
N GLY A 257 -16.84 -2.93 36.90
CA GLY A 257 -17.27 -4.26 37.35
C GLY A 257 -16.19 -5.34 37.13
N THR A 258 -15.45 -5.22 36.03
CA THR A 258 -14.33 -6.11 35.68
C THR A 258 -12.96 -5.51 36.03
N ASP A 259 -12.90 -4.22 36.36
CA ASP A 259 -11.69 -3.43 36.56
C ASP A 259 -10.76 -3.47 35.33
N MET A 260 -11.37 -3.33 34.14
CA MET A 260 -10.68 -3.35 32.86
C MET A 260 -11.00 -2.09 32.04
N THR A 261 -10.03 -1.60 31.29
CA THR A 261 -10.20 -0.59 30.24
C THR A 261 -10.11 -1.27 28.88
N THR A 262 -11.10 -1.06 28.02
CA THR A 262 -11.12 -1.49 26.63
C THR A 262 -10.76 -0.32 25.74
N LEU A 263 -9.80 -0.55 24.84
CA LEU A 263 -9.44 0.33 23.75
C LEU A 263 -9.96 -0.27 22.45
N SER A 264 -10.75 0.51 21.74
CA SER A 264 -11.30 0.18 20.43
C SER A 264 -11.33 1.44 19.56
N ALA A 265 -11.79 1.34 18.33
CA ALA A 265 -12.04 2.48 17.46
C ALA A 265 -13.54 2.61 17.18
N GLU A 266 -14.03 3.85 17.09
CA GLU A 266 -15.34 4.20 16.55
C GLU A 266 -15.14 5.30 15.50
N GLY A 267 -15.77 5.13 14.36
CA GLY A 267 -15.48 5.87 13.15
C GLY A 267 -16.09 5.05 12.02
N CYS A 268 -16.77 5.74 11.09
CA CYS A 268 -17.81 5.23 10.20
C CYS A 268 -17.82 3.71 10.00
N LEU A 269 -19.00 3.12 10.24
CA LEU A 269 -19.65 2.06 9.46
C LEU A 269 -18.67 1.23 8.64
N VAL A 270 -18.64 -0.11 8.83
CA VAL A 270 -18.08 -1.10 7.88
C VAL A 270 -17.78 -0.37 6.58
N VAL A 271 -16.53 0.07 6.42
CA VAL A 271 -16.14 0.60 5.13
C VAL A 271 -16.31 -0.66 4.31
N GLU A 272 -17.39 -0.74 3.55
CA GLU A 272 -17.33 -1.45 2.29
C GLU A 272 -16.15 -0.74 1.66
N LYS A 273 -14.95 -1.29 1.83
CA LYS A 273 -13.70 -0.62 1.49
C LYS A 273 -13.93 -0.14 0.05
N THR A 274 -14.19 1.14 -0.14
CA THR A 274 -15.05 1.54 -1.27
C THR A 274 -14.33 1.35 -2.59
N GLY A 275 -13.02 1.04 -2.53
CA GLY A 275 -12.14 0.96 -3.67
C GLY A 275 -11.99 2.33 -4.29
N GLU A 276 -12.01 3.40 -3.47
CA GLU A 276 -11.99 4.80 -3.90
C GLU A 276 -10.70 5.47 -3.44
N PHE A 277 -10.21 6.45 -4.21
CA PHE A 277 -9.26 7.43 -3.67
C PHE A 277 -10.04 8.51 -2.96
N ILE A 278 -9.65 8.85 -1.74
CA ILE A 278 -10.29 9.89 -0.93
C ILE A 278 -9.23 10.91 -0.53
N ILE A 279 -9.59 12.19 -0.59
CA ILE A 279 -8.80 13.27 0.01
C ILE A 279 -9.11 13.27 1.50
N GLU A 280 -8.17 12.80 2.34
CA GLU A 280 -8.39 12.65 3.80
C GLU A 280 -8.95 13.93 4.45
N GLU A 281 -8.42 15.10 4.08
CA GLU A 281 -8.80 16.39 4.65
C GLU A 281 -10.28 16.76 4.42
N THR A 282 -10.84 16.38 3.27
CA THR A 282 -12.20 16.80 2.87
C THR A 282 -13.20 15.65 2.82
N GLY A 283 -12.71 14.40 2.77
CA GLY A 283 -13.52 13.22 2.50
C GLY A 283 -14.03 13.13 1.06
N GLU A 284 -13.58 14.01 0.16
CA GLU A 284 -13.98 13.98 -1.24
C GLU A 284 -13.31 12.86 -2.00
N GLN A 285 -14.05 12.26 -2.94
CA GLN A 285 -13.49 11.30 -3.88
C GLN A 285 -12.54 11.99 -4.84
N PHE A 286 -11.32 11.45 -4.92
CA PHE A 286 -10.31 11.84 -5.86
C PHE A 286 -10.33 10.89 -7.07
N PHE A 287 -10.15 11.44 -8.27
CA PHE A 287 -10.03 10.66 -9.50
C PHE A 287 -8.74 11.05 -10.21
N PRO A 288 -7.70 10.19 -10.24
CA PRO A 288 -6.45 10.52 -10.92
C PRO A 288 -6.65 10.53 -12.44
N VAL A 289 -6.75 11.73 -13.02
CA VAL A 289 -6.97 11.92 -14.45
C VAL A 289 -5.95 12.88 -15.04
N GLY A 290 -5.26 12.45 -16.10
CA GLY A 290 -4.25 13.26 -16.77
C GLY A 290 -3.35 12.47 -17.71
N PHE A 291 -2.04 12.56 -17.51
CA PHE A 291 -1.08 12.14 -18.53
C PHE A 291 0.17 11.46 -17.98
N ASN A 292 0.73 10.56 -18.80
CA ASN A 292 2.15 10.23 -18.72
C ASN A 292 2.95 11.42 -19.26
N TYR A 293 3.65 12.13 -18.36
CA TYR A 293 4.44 13.31 -18.67
C TYR A 293 5.91 12.90 -18.78
N ILE A 294 6.36 12.70 -20.03
CA ILE A 294 7.71 12.26 -20.32
C ILE A 294 8.36 13.12 -21.40
N ASP A 295 9.67 13.32 -21.26
CA ASP A 295 10.55 13.66 -22.37
C ASP A 295 11.44 12.44 -22.67
N LEU A 296 11.70 12.19 -23.94
CA LEU A 296 12.45 11.03 -24.41
C LEU A 296 13.57 11.48 -25.32
N ARG A 297 14.72 10.81 -25.24
CA ARG A 297 15.82 11.03 -26.19
C ARG A 297 16.44 9.73 -26.65
N THR A 298 17.06 9.80 -27.82
CA THR A 298 17.85 8.70 -28.36
C THR A 298 19.33 8.97 -28.10
N ASN A 299 20.02 8.01 -27.49
CA ASN A 299 21.47 8.11 -27.31
C ASN A 299 22.24 7.77 -28.59
N ASP A 300 23.57 7.91 -28.58
CA ASP A 300 24.43 7.64 -29.73
C ASP A 300 24.38 6.18 -30.23
N LEU A 301 23.87 5.27 -29.41
CA LEU A 301 23.70 3.85 -29.74
C LEU A 301 22.31 3.53 -30.31
N GLY A 302 21.43 4.52 -30.43
CA GLY A 302 20.07 4.36 -30.95
C GLY A 302 19.04 3.92 -29.91
N TRP A 303 19.41 3.85 -28.62
CA TRP A 303 18.48 3.48 -27.55
C TRP A 303 17.71 4.69 -27.05
N LEU A 304 16.41 4.52 -26.89
CA LEU A 304 15.52 5.49 -26.27
C LEU A 304 15.69 5.45 -24.75
N PHE A 305 15.66 6.61 -24.09
CA PHE A 305 15.76 6.73 -22.63
C PHE A 305 14.94 7.93 -22.13
N HIS A 306 14.59 7.93 -20.84
CA HIS A 306 13.82 9.01 -20.24
C HIS A 306 14.72 10.21 -19.93
N ASP A 307 14.42 11.35 -20.55
CA ASP A 307 15.20 12.58 -20.42
C ASP A 307 14.51 13.63 -19.54
N THR A 308 13.30 13.33 -19.06
CA THR A 308 12.42 14.24 -18.31
C THR A 308 13.14 15.04 -17.25
N PHE A 309 14.01 14.40 -16.45
CA PHE A 309 14.73 15.02 -15.33
C PHE A 309 16.24 15.17 -15.57
N ASN A 310 16.70 14.99 -16.81
CA ASN A 310 18.12 15.13 -17.14
C ASN A 310 18.60 16.57 -16.83
N PRO A 311 19.59 16.78 -15.94
CA PRO A 311 20.02 18.11 -15.54
C PRO A 311 20.53 19.00 -16.68
N ASN A 312 20.98 18.39 -17.80
CA ASN A 312 21.46 19.13 -18.95
C ASN A 312 20.33 19.64 -19.87
N HIS A 313 19.14 19.07 -19.76
CA HIS A 313 18.03 19.32 -20.68
C HIS A 313 16.75 19.79 -19.98
N TYR A 314 16.61 19.52 -18.68
CA TYR A 314 15.49 19.97 -17.87
C TYR A 314 15.33 21.50 -17.94
N ASN A 315 14.14 21.95 -18.34
CA ASN A 315 13.81 23.36 -18.47
C ASN A 315 12.59 23.71 -17.62
N THR A 316 12.83 24.34 -16.47
CA THR A 316 11.80 24.78 -15.52
C THR A 316 10.71 25.63 -16.18
N ALA A 317 11.06 26.54 -17.11
CA ALA A 317 10.05 27.38 -17.75
C ALA A 317 9.12 26.61 -18.69
N THR A 318 9.66 25.62 -19.42
CA THR A 318 8.85 24.73 -20.25
C THR A 318 7.95 23.84 -19.40
N VAL A 319 8.48 23.28 -18.31
CA VAL A 319 7.71 22.48 -17.34
C VAL A 319 6.55 23.31 -16.77
N ALA A 320 6.83 24.48 -16.19
CA ALA A 320 5.78 25.36 -15.64
C ALA A 320 4.71 25.71 -16.68
N SER A 321 5.09 25.98 -17.94
CA SER A 321 4.13 26.27 -19.01
C SER A 321 3.22 25.08 -19.32
N ASN A 322 3.77 23.87 -19.35
CA ASN A 322 3.00 22.65 -19.62
C ASN A 322 2.08 22.32 -18.44
N LEU A 323 2.57 22.39 -17.21
CA LEU A 323 1.77 22.14 -16.00
C LEU A 323 0.63 23.14 -15.86
N ALA A 324 0.86 24.42 -16.18
CA ALA A 324 -0.19 25.43 -16.19
C ALA A 324 -1.29 25.12 -17.22
N GLU A 325 -0.95 24.61 -18.40
CA GLU A 325 -1.91 24.20 -19.43
C GLU A 325 -2.75 23.00 -18.98
N ILE A 326 -2.09 21.97 -18.44
CA ILE A 326 -2.72 20.75 -17.91
C ILE A 326 -3.70 21.10 -16.78
N ALA A 327 -3.26 21.86 -15.78
CA ALA A 327 -4.09 22.27 -14.65
C ALA A 327 -5.25 23.18 -15.07
N ALA A 328 -5.05 24.05 -16.06
CA ALA A 328 -6.12 24.90 -16.59
C ALA A 328 -7.26 24.08 -17.21
N ALA A 329 -6.94 22.93 -17.80
CA ALA A 329 -7.90 21.96 -18.34
C ALA A 329 -8.53 21.05 -17.27
N LYS A 330 -8.18 21.23 -15.98
CA LYS A 330 -8.67 20.46 -14.83
C LYS A 330 -8.16 19.03 -14.70
N PHE A 331 -7.19 18.62 -15.51
CA PHE A 331 -6.40 17.43 -15.20
C PHE A 331 -5.65 17.65 -13.89
N ASN A 332 -5.50 16.58 -13.11
CA ASN A 332 -5.00 16.64 -11.74
C ASN A 332 -3.84 15.68 -11.46
N THR A 333 -3.54 14.73 -12.35
CA THR A 333 -2.50 13.71 -12.09
C THR A 333 -1.52 13.56 -13.25
N LEU A 334 -0.23 13.41 -12.91
CA LEU A 334 0.84 13.15 -13.86
C LEU A 334 1.65 11.92 -13.45
N ARG A 335 1.96 11.04 -14.39
CA ARG A 335 2.89 9.93 -14.20
C ARG A 335 4.23 10.22 -14.89
N VAL A 336 5.32 10.10 -14.16
CA VAL A 336 6.68 10.48 -14.59
C VAL A 336 7.68 9.36 -14.34
N PHE A 337 8.74 9.29 -15.14
CA PHE A 337 9.67 8.16 -15.14
C PHE A 337 11.06 8.55 -14.65
N ILE A 338 11.65 7.69 -13.82
CA ILE A 338 13.02 7.83 -13.32
C ILE A 338 13.98 7.01 -14.17
N GLU A 339 14.84 7.70 -14.91
CA GLU A 339 15.90 7.11 -15.71
C GLU A 339 17.03 6.58 -14.82
N THR A 340 17.53 5.38 -15.13
CA THR A 340 18.54 4.69 -14.30
C THR A 340 19.85 4.40 -15.02
N GLY A 341 19.98 4.76 -16.31
CA GLY A 341 21.18 4.55 -17.10
C GLY A 341 22.36 5.44 -16.65
N PRO A 342 23.51 4.89 -16.23
CA PRO A 342 24.63 5.71 -15.76
C PRO A 342 25.25 6.59 -16.87
N SER A 343 24.98 6.33 -18.14
CA SER A 343 25.49 7.11 -19.28
C SER A 343 24.53 8.20 -19.77
N THR A 344 23.36 8.37 -19.16
CA THR A 344 22.30 9.29 -19.62
C THR A 344 22.17 10.55 -18.76
N ASN A 345 23.13 10.82 -17.87
CA ASN A 345 23.05 11.87 -16.82
C ASN A 345 21.81 11.69 -15.94
N SER A 346 21.60 10.47 -15.48
CA SER A 346 20.38 10.04 -14.84
C SER A 346 20.44 10.14 -13.31
N VAL A 347 19.57 9.39 -12.63
CA VAL A 347 19.56 9.27 -11.17
C VAL A 347 20.92 8.78 -10.62
N VAL A 348 21.76 8.16 -11.46
CA VAL A 348 23.17 7.87 -11.17
C VAL A 348 24.06 8.33 -12.34
N MET A 349 25.23 8.90 -12.06
CA MET A 349 26.10 9.50 -13.09
C MET A 349 27.21 8.58 -13.60
N ALA A 350 27.55 7.54 -12.82
CA ALA A 350 28.51 6.52 -13.22
C ALA A 350 28.23 5.19 -12.50
N SER A 351 28.66 4.08 -13.12
CA SER A 351 28.52 2.76 -12.50
C SER A 351 29.37 2.58 -11.23
N SER A 352 30.35 3.46 -10.99
CA SER A 352 31.16 3.49 -9.77
C SER A 352 30.50 4.22 -8.61
N ASP A 353 29.40 4.94 -8.84
CA ASP A 353 28.78 5.77 -7.82
C ASP A 353 28.11 4.91 -6.76
N THR A 354 28.19 5.38 -5.52
CA THR A 354 27.56 4.76 -4.34
C THR A 354 26.40 5.58 -3.80
N THR A 355 26.02 6.67 -4.49
CA THR A 355 24.96 7.60 -4.09
C THR A 355 24.22 8.10 -5.32
N LEU A 356 23.00 8.60 -5.14
CA LEU A 356 22.22 9.21 -6.22
C LEU A 356 22.76 10.59 -6.63
N SER A 357 22.44 10.99 -7.86
CA SER A 357 22.79 12.29 -8.44
C SER A 357 21.97 13.42 -7.81
N VAL A 358 22.60 14.25 -6.98
CA VAL A 358 21.95 15.44 -6.39
C VAL A 358 21.36 16.36 -7.46
N ALA A 359 22.06 16.54 -8.58
CA ALA A 359 21.60 17.42 -9.65
C ALA A 359 20.32 16.90 -10.33
N TYR A 360 20.19 15.57 -10.49
CA TYR A 360 18.99 14.93 -11.05
C TYR A 360 17.83 15.00 -10.05
N MET A 361 18.09 14.65 -8.79
CA MET A 361 17.07 14.69 -7.73
C MET A 361 16.55 16.11 -7.47
N GLN A 362 17.38 17.14 -7.64
CA GLN A 362 16.92 18.54 -7.62
C GLN A 362 15.93 18.87 -8.74
N ARG A 363 15.98 18.20 -9.90
CA ARG A 363 14.99 18.40 -10.99
C ARG A 363 13.69 17.71 -10.68
N VAL A 364 13.74 16.55 -10.03
CA VAL A 364 12.54 15.87 -9.51
C VAL A 364 11.87 16.76 -8.45
N ALA A 365 12.63 17.28 -7.49
CA ALA A 365 12.13 18.21 -6.47
C ALA A 365 11.52 19.49 -7.08
N ASP A 366 12.19 20.12 -8.06
CA ASP A 366 11.67 21.30 -8.77
C ASP A 366 10.36 20.99 -9.53
N PHE A 367 10.22 19.78 -10.07
CA PHE A 367 9.00 19.35 -10.73
C PHE A 367 7.84 19.15 -9.75
N LEU A 368 8.09 18.56 -8.57
CA LEU A 368 7.07 18.42 -7.53
C LEU A 368 6.62 19.77 -6.99
N GLU A 369 7.56 20.71 -6.78
CA GLU A 369 7.22 22.06 -6.34
C GLU A 369 6.31 22.76 -7.37
N GLN A 370 6.63 22.66 -8.65
CA GLN A 370 5.79 23.22 -9.71
C GLN A 370 4.44 22.51 -9.81
N SER A 371 4.40 21.18 -9.69
CA SER A 371 3.15 20.40 -9.74
C SER A 371 2.22 20.82 -8.61
N HIS A 372 2.73 20.94 -7.39
CA HIS A 372 1.98 21.44 -6.24
C HIS A 372 1.44 22.86 -6.47
N ALA A 373 2.28 23.77 -6.97
CA ALA A 373 1.87 25.15 -7.26
C ALA A 373 0.73 25.24 -8.30
N HIS A 374 0.51 24.17 -9.08
CA HIS A 374 -0.56 24.02 -10.04
C HIS A 374 -1.71 23.11 -9.57
N GLY A 375 -1.66 22.57 -8.35
CA GLY A 375 -2.66 21.64 -7.82
C GLY A 375 -2.65 20.27 -8.52
N LEU A 376 -1.48 19.82 -8.94
CA LEU A 376 -1.27 18.54 -9.62
C LEU A 376 -0.56 17.56 -8.70
N HIS A 377 -1.02 16.31 -8.71
CA HIS A 377 -0.37 15.19 -8.05
C HIS A 377 0.49 14.39 -9.02
N VAL A 378 1.50 13.70 -8.47
CA VAL A 378 2.52 13.00 -9.27
C VAL A 378 2.64 11.54 -8.84
N ILE A 379 2.54 10.64 -9.82
CA ILE A 379 2.95 9.24 -9.71
C ILE A 379 4.40 9.15 -10.20
N ILE A 380 5.32 8.72 -9.35
CA ILE A 380 6.73 8.56 -9.69
C ILE A 380 7.00 7.09 -10.02
N THR A 381 7.22 6.82 -11.30
CA THR A 381 7.52 5.50 -11.85
C THR A 381 9.00 5.23 -11.88
N PHE A 382 9.38 4.16 -11.22
CA PHE A 382 10.70 3.59 -11.33
C PHE A 382 10.78 2.59 -12.49
N GLU A 383 11.97 2.48 -13.04
CA GLU A 383 12.39 1.37 -13.87
C GLU A 383 13.20 0.36 -13.03
N SER A 384 13.96 -0.52 -13.69
CA SER A 384 14.95 -1.35 -13.01
C SER A 384 15.89 -0.51 -12.14
N PHE A 385 16.38 -1.05 -11.03
CA PHE A 385 17.37 -0.33 -10.20
C PHE A 385 18.65 -0.03 -11.00
N PRO A 386 19.33 1.10 -10.73
CA PRO A 386 20.46 1.54 -11.55
C PRO A 386 21.67 0.62 -11.40
N SER A 387 22.44 0.49 -12.48
CA SER A 387 23.68 -0.28 -12.50
C SER A 387 24.85 0.50 -11.88
N SER A 388 24.76 0.75 -10.58
CA SER A 388 25.76 1.46 -9.77
C SER A 388 26.38 0.58 -8.69
N ALA A 389 27.53 0.99 -8.15
CA ALA A 389 28.26 0.23 -7.13
C ALA A 389 27.44 0.05 -5.83
N ALA A 390 26.46 0.93 -5.55
CA ALA A 390 25.56 0.80 -4.40
C ALA A 390 24.66 -0.44 -4.48
N TYR A 391 24.11 -0.74 -5.67
CA TYR A 391 23.03 -1.73 -5.80
C TYR A 391 23.51 -3.02 -6.45
N ILE A 392 24.51 -2.97 -7.34
CA ILE A 392 24.99 -4.18 -8.02
C ILE A 392 25.69 -5.18 -7.08
N SER A 393 26.16 -4.73 -5.91
CA SER A 393 26.79 -5.61 -4.91
C SER A 393 25.83 -6.63 -4.31
N TYR A 394 24.52 -6.38 -4.41
CA TYR A 394 23.47 -7.27 -3.94
C TYR A 394 23.13 -8.37 -4.96
N LYS A 395 23.61 -8.29 -6.20
CA LYS A 395 23.32 -9.32 -7.20
C LYS A 395 23.97 -10.63 -6.79
N ASP A 396 23.15 -11.66 -6.65
CA ASP A 396 23.58 -13.03 -6.36
C ASP A 396 23.05 -14.00 -7.45
N GLU A 397 23.22 -15.30 -7.21
CA GLU A 397 22.71 -16.35 -8.07
C GLU A 397 21.74 -17.24 -7.30
N VAL A 398 20.56 -17.44 -7.88
CA VAL A 398 19.60 -18.46 -7.44
C VAL A 398 19.51 -19.49 -8.56
N VAL A 399 19.61 -20.77 -8.18
CA VAL A 399 19.52 -21.89 -9.12
C VAL A 399 18.18 -21.81 -9.85
N ASN A 400 18.23 -21.97 -11.18
CA ASN A 400 17.06 -21.92 -12.06
C ASN A 400 16.34 -20.56 -12.12
N VAL A 401 16.97 -19.46 -11.68
CA VAL A 401 16.47 -18.08 -11.89
C VAL A 401 17.46 -17.29 -12.73
N GLU A 402 17.04 -16.87 -13.92
CA GLU A 402 17.92 -16.27 -14.94
C GLU A 402 17.32 -15.02 -15.59
N GLY A 403 18.18 -14.24 -16.24
CA GLY A 403 17.76 -13.07 -17.00
C GLY A 403 16.98 -12.06 -16.18
N ALA A 404 15.95 -11.46 -16.81
CA ALA A 404 15.10 -10.45 -16.19
C ALA A 404 14.19 -11.00 -15.09
N ASN A 405 13.96 -12.33 -15.03
CA ASN A 405 13.20 -12.93 -13.93
C ASN A 405 13.88 -12.73 -12.57
N ARG A 406 15.19 -12.46 -12.53
CA ARG A 406 15.90 -12.12 -11.30
C ARG A 406 15.32 -10.90 -10.59
N PHE A 407 14.81 -9.90 -11.32
CA PHE A 407 14.25 -8.69 -10.69
C PHE A 407 13.08 -8.97 -9.74
N TYR A 408 12.35 -10.07 -9.96
CA TYR A 408 11.16 -10.41 -9.20
C TYR A 408 11.30 -11.69 -8.37
N LEU A 409 12.24 -12.59 -8.72
CA LEU A 409 12.37 -13.89 -8.07
C LEU A 409 13.61 -14.03 -7.18
N ASN A 410 14.60 -13.15 -7.32
CA ASN A 410 15.90 -13.33 -6.69
C ASN A 410 16.06 -12.42 -5.44
N PRO A 411 16.43 -12.96 -4.26
CA PRO A 411 16.52 -12.18 -3.02
C PRO A 411 17.44 -10.96 -3.13
N GLY A 412 18.63 -11.13 -3.71
CA GLY A 412 19.60 -10.07 -3.87
C GLY A 412 19.11 -8.93 -4.76
N TYR A 413 18.43 -9.25 -5.86
CA TYR A 413 17.86 -8.23 -6.76
C TYR A 413 16.68 -7.48 -6.13
N ILE A 414 15.83 -8.18 -5.36
CA ILE A 414 14.73 -7.55 -4.61
C ILE A 414 15.29 -6.62 -3.54
N ALA A 415 16.31 -7.05 -2.79
CA ALA A 415 16.99 -6.20 -1.81
C ALA A 415 17.64 -4.97 -2.45
N ALA A 416 18.26 -5.12 -3.63
CA ALA A 416 18.83 -4.01 -4.39
C ALA A 416 17.76 -2.98 -4.79
N LYS A 417 16.59 -3.46 -5.22
CA LYS A 417 15.47 -2.61 -5.61
C LYS A 417 14.89 -1.86 -4.41
N ARG A 418 14.66 -2.54 -3.28
CA ARG A 418 14.23 -1.92 -2.02
C ARG A 418 15.19 -0.82 -1.58
N LEU A 419 16.50 -1.12 -1.57
CA LEU A 419 17.51 -0.14 -1.17
C LEU A 419 17.51 1.08 -2.09
N TYR A 420 17.36 0.88 -3.41
CA TYR A 420 17.27 2.00 -4.35
C TYR A 420 16.05 2.89 -4.08
N MET A 421 14.88 2.29 -3.85
CA MET A 421 13.67 3.06 -3.52
C MET A 421 13.84 3.83 -2.21
N ARG A 422 14.43 3.20 -1.18
CA ARG A 422 14.79 3.86 0.08
C ARG A 422 15.66 5.08 -0.14
N ASP A 423 16.78 4.90 -0.84
CA ASP A 423 17.75 5.98 -1.10
C ASP A 423 17.09 7.13 -1.89
N PHE A 424 16.22 6.80 -2.85
CA PHE A 424 15.49 7.80 -3.64
C PHE A 424 14.50 8.59 -2.79
N ILE A 425 13.62 7.90 -2.04
CA ILE A 425 12.58 8.52 -1.24
C ILE A 425 13.19 9.38 -0.12
N GLN A 426 14.22 8.87 0.57
CA GLN A 426 14.91 9.63 1.61
C GLN A 426 15.59 10.89 1.06
N MET A 427 16.24 10.79 -0.11
CA MET A 427 16.87 11.94 -0.72
C MET A 427 15.83 12.96 -1.22
N LEU A 428 14.70 12.50 -1.74
CA LEU A 428 13.60 13.37 -2.13
C LEU A 428 13.00 14.07 -0.90
N GLY A 429 12.77 13.37 0.20
CA GLY A 429 12.32 13.94 1.47
C GLY A 429 13.31 14.96 2.06
N GLN A 430 14.60 14.85 1.77
CA GLN A 430 15.58 15.88 2.15
C GLN A 430 15.53 17.12 1.26
N LEU A 431 15.23 16.96 -0.03
CA LEU A 431 15.24 18.04 -1.02
C LEU A 431 13.89 18.77 -1.13
N ALA A 432 12.79 18.08 -0.86
CA ALA A 432 11.42 18.56 -0.96
C ALA A 432 10.55 17.95 0.17
N PRO A 433 10.88 18.22 1.46
CA PRO A 433 10.23 17.59 2.60
C PRO A 433 8.71 17.75 2.61
N ASP A 434 8.23 18.95 2.27
CA ASP A 434 6.79 19.27 2.24
C ASP A 434 6.09 18.74 0.99
N ARG A 435 6.81 18.22 -0.03
CA ARG A 435 6.20 17.76 -1.30
C ARG A 435 6.06 16.26 -1.39
N LEU A 436 6.77 15.53 -0.53
CA LEU A 436 6.73 14.08 -0.52
C LEU A 436 5.33 13.58 -0.17
N ALA A 437 4.69 14.13 0.87
CA ALA A 437 3.32 13.77 1.24
C ALA A 437 2.25 14.60 0.51
N ASP A 438 2.50 15.88 0.23
CA ASP A 438 1.47 16.77 -0.33
C ASP A 438 1.25 16.62 -1.85
N THR A 439 2.26 16.12 -2.57
CA THR A 439 2.26 16.14 -4.05
C THR A 439 2.45 14.78 -4.68
N VAL A 440 3.25 13.90 -4.07
CA VAL A 440 3.42 12.54 -4.60
C VAL A 440 2.18 11.74 -4.24
N LEU A 441 1.39 11.39 -5.26
CA LEU A 441 0.23 10.51 -5.07
C LEU A 441 0.70 9.09 -4.78
N ALA A 442 1.65 8.62 -5.59
CA ALA A 442 2.12 7.25 -5.49
C ALA A 442 3.56 7.08 -5.98
N PHE A 443 4.21 6.06 -5.46
CA PHE A 443 5.38 5.46 -6.08
C PHE A 443 4.98 4.19 -6.83
N ASP A 444 5.35 4.14 -8.10
CA ASP A 444 5.25 2.97 -8.95
C ASP A 444 6.61 2.26 -8.97
N PRO A 445 6.72 1.07 -8.35
CA PRO A 445 8.01 0.41 -8.21
C PRO A 445 8.60 -0.10 -9.54
N GLN A 446 7.81 -0.35 -10.58
CA GLN A 446 8.31 -0.84 -11.86
C GLN A 446 7.23 -0.70 -12.92
N ASN A 447 7.56 0.02 -14.01
CA ASN A 447 6.70 0.03 -15.18
C ASN A 447 6.54 -1.38 -15.79
N GLU A 448 5.31 -1.75 -16.08
CA GLU A 448 4.86 -2.96 -16.77
C GLU A 448 5.44 -4.26 -16.19
N VAL A 449 5.08 -4.57 -14.93
CA VAL A 449 5.62 -5.77 -14.25
C VAL A 449 5.31 -7.06 -15.03
N THR A 450 6.37 -7.78 -15.37
CA THR A 450 6.28 -8.96 -16.24
C THR A 450 7.41 -9.95 -15.98
N HIS A 451 7.09 -11.23 -16.05
CA HIS A 451 8.06 -12.31 -16.21
C HIS A 451 8.43 -12.52 -17.68
N TYR A 452 9.52 -13.25 -17.91
CA TYR A 452 10.06 -13.58 -19.23
C TYR A 452 10.14 -15.10 -19.38
N VAL A 453 9.32 -15.66 -20.26
CA VAL A 453 9.12 -17.12 -20.38
C VAL A 453 10.23 -17.85 -21.13
N GLU A 454 11.07 -17.12 -21.85
CA GLU A 454 12.20 -17.68 -22.62
C GLU A 454 13.45 -17.96 -21.77
N VAL A 455 13.47 -17.48 -20.52
CA VAL A 455 14.57 -17.71 -19.57
C VAL A 455 14.08 -18.40 -18.31
N ALA A 456 14.99 -19.02 -17.57
CA ALA A 456 14.65 -19.74 -16.35
C ALA A 456 14.05 -18.77 -15.30
N PRO A 457 13.08 -19.19 -14.48
CA PRO A 457 12.60 -20.57 -14.35
C PRO A 457 11.58 -21.01 -15.40
N PHE A 458 10.89 -20.05 -16.04
CA PHE A 458 9.72 -20.33 -16.87
C PHE A 458 10.02 -21.06 -18.18
N SER A 459 11.27 -21.01 -18.67
CA SER A 459 11.69 -21.79 -19.85
C SER A 459 11.94 -23.28 -19.57
N LEU A 460 12.08 -23.66 -18.31
CA LEU A 460 12.38 -25.05 -17.91
C LEU A 460 11.11 -25.89 -17.93
N LEU A 461 11.21 -27.15 -18.38
CA LEU A 461 10.07 -28.08 -18.46
C LEU A 461 9.94 -29.00 -17.23
N SER A 462 10.96 -29.01 -16.37
CA SER A 462 11.06 -29.89 -15.20
C SER A 462 12.14 -29.38 -14.25
N GLY A 463 12.12 -29.86 -13.01
CA GLY A 463 13.05 -29.45 -11.96
C GLY A 463 12.36 -28.52 -10.98
N THR A 464 13.07 -28.06 -9.97
CA THR A 464 12.50 -27.19 -8.94
C THR A 464 13.18 -25.83 -8.91
N VAL A 465 12.48 -24.83 -8.38
CA VAL A 465 13.04 -23.52 -8.06
C VAL A 465 12.59 -23.10 -6.66
N THR A 466 13.50 -22.45 -5.93
CA THR A 466 13.23 -21.85 -4.62
C THR A 466 13.60 -20.37 -4.72
N PRO A 467 12.66 -19.49 -5.08
CA PRO A 467 12.88 -18.05 -5.22
C PRO A 467 12.86 -17.35 -3.85
N ALA A 468 12.77 -16.02 -3.86
CA ALA A 468 12.96 -15.19 -2.68
C ALA A 468 11.93 -15.38 -1.55
N ASN A 469 10.73 -15.86 -1.84
CA ASN A 469 9.74 -16.18 -0.81
C ASN A 469 10.03 -17.49 -0.04
N GLY A 470 11.10 -18.22 -0.41
CA GLY A 470 11.55 -19.44 0.28
C GLY A 470 10.73 -20.70 -0.02
N ALA A 471 9.58 -20.60 -0.70
CA ALA A 471 8.80 -21.73 -1.15
C ALA A 471 9.50 -22.47 -2.31
N THR A 472 9.24 -23.78 -2.47
CA THR A 472 9.82 -24.56 -3.57
C THR A 472 8.75 -25.04 -4.52
N TYR A 473 8.93 -24.74 -5.81
CA TYR A 473 7.96 -25.00 -6.88
C TYR A 473 8.49 -26.06 -7.84
N ASP A 474 7.64 -27.02 -8.22
CA ASP A 474 7.92 -27.94 -9.33
C ASP A 474 7.60 -27.25 -10.66
N LEU A 475 8.63 -27.01 -11.48
CA LEU A 475 8.53 -26.31 -12.75
C LEU A 475 7.71 -27.09 -13.80
N ALA A 476 7.38 -28.36 -13.56
CA ALA A 476 6.49 -29.12 -14.41
C ALA A 476 5.00 -28.78 -14.18
N THR A 477 4.63 -28.32 -12.97
CA THR A 477 3.22 -28.14 -12.57
C THR A 477 2.88 -26.76 -12.01
N ASP A 478 3.84 -26.07 -11.41
CA ASP A 478 3.56 -24.98 -10.48
C ASP A 478 3.91 -23.60 -11.05
N LYS A 479 4.17 -23.47 -12.37
CA LYS A 479 4.61 -22.20 -12.95
C LYS A 479 3.64 -21.04 -12.76
N VAL A 480 2.33 -21.29 -12.80
CA VAL A 480 1.31 -20.27 -12.51
C VAL A 480 1.40 -19.84 -11.06
N GLN A 481 1.43 -20.80 -10.14
CA GLN A 481 1.55 -20.54 -8.71
C GLN A 481 2.82 -19.76 -8.37
N LEU A 482 3.97 -20.17 -8.93
CA LEU A 482 5.24 -19.46 -8.80
C LEU A 482 5.14 -18.01 -9.28
N ALA A 483 4.51 -17.76 -10.44
CA ALA A 483 4.37 -16.42 -10.97
C ALA A 483 3.48 -15.55 -10.08
N ASP A 484 2.32 -16.07 -9.66
CA ASP A 484 1.34 -15.34 -8.86
C ASP A 484 1.88 -15.06 -7.44
N GLU A 485 2.44 -16.05 -6.75
CA GLU A 485 2.98 -15.87 -5.39
C GLU A 485 4.22 -14.98 -5.36
N MET A 486 5.08 -15.03 -6.39
CA MET A 486 6.22 -14.11 -6.46
C MET A 486 5.82 -12.70 -6.87
N ALA A 487 4.76 -12.52 -7.66
CA ALA A 487 4.21 -11.20 -7.96
C ALA A 487 3.71 -10.52 -6.67
N VAL A 488 2.94 -11.24 -5.84
CA VAL A 488 2.46 -10.77 -4.53
C VAL A 488 3.63 -10.48 -3.61
N TYR A 489 4.52 -11.46 -3.39
CA TYR A 489 5.69 -11.28 -2.53
C TYR A 489 6.52 -10.06 -2.93
N TRP A 490 6.85 -9.94 -4.23
CA TRP A 490 7.64 -8.81 -4.71
C TRP A 490 6.95 -7.48 -4.44
N MET A 491 5.65 -7.39 -4.69
CA MET A 491 4.91 -6.15 -4.48
C MET A 491 4.78 -5.79 -3.00
N ASP A 492 4.59 -6.78 -2.11
CA ASP A 492 4.61 -6.57 -0.66
C ASP A 492 5.93 -5.94 -0.21
N GLN A 493 7.05 -6.43 -0.75
CA GLN A 493 8.37 -5.91 -0.46
C GLN A 493 8.56 -4.46 -0.92
N MET A 494 7.92 -4.06 -2.03
CA MET A 494 8.01 -2.69 -2.53
C MET A 494 7.09 -1.74 -1.75
N ALA A 495 5.84 -2.14 -1.52
CA ALA A 495 4.86 -1.36 -0.78
C ALA A 495 5.31 -1.08 0.66
N GLU A 496 5.80 -2.12 1.35
CA GLU A 496 6.34 -2.00 2.71
C GLU A 496 7.46 -0.94 2.76
N GLU A 497 8.38 -0.94 1.79
CA GLU A 497 9.45 0.04 1.72
C GLU A 497 8.91 1.46 1.43
N ILE A 498 7.93 1.60 0.53
CA ILE A 498 7.29 2.89 0.25
C ILE A 498 6.65 3.46 1.51
N HIS A 499 5.77 2.70 2.17
CA HIS A 499 5.03 3.17 3.33
C HIS A 499 5.95 3.46 4.53
N GLN A 500 7.06 2.74 4.68
CA GLN A 500 8.07 3.05 5.68
C GLN A 500 8.77 4.38 5.44
N GLN A 501 9.12 4.70 4.19
CA GLN A 501 9.89 5.90 3.86
C GLN A 501 9.03 7.14 3.58
N ALA A 502 7.77 6.94 3.17
CA ALA A 502 6.81 7.99 2.86
C ALA A 502 5.40 7.60 3.35
N PRO A 503 5.13 7.70 4.66
CA PRO A 503 3.78 7.50 5.19
C PRO A 503 2.78 8.44 4.51
N GLY A 504 1.61 7.92 4.14
CA GLY A 504 0.57 8.67 3.42
C GLY A 504 0.73 8.69 1.89
N VAL A 505 1.82 8.15 1.33
CA VAL A 505 2.00 8.01 -0.13
C VAL A 505 1.65 6.59 -0.55
N LEU A 506 0.91 6.46 -1.66
CA LEU A 506 0.40 5.18 -2.15
C LEU A 506 1.47 4.36 -2.90
N ALA A 507 1.27 3.05 -2.96
CA ALA A 507 2.03 2.10 -3.75
C ALA A 507 1.20 1.62 -4.95
N ASP A 508 1.69 1.93 -6.16
CA ASP A 508 1.10 1.52 -7.43
C ASP A 508 1.63 0.14 -7.88
N VAL A 509 0.81 -0.65 -8.57
CA VAL A 509 1.26 -1.81 -9.34
C VAL A 509 0.60 -1.81 -10.73
N ASN A 510 1.42 -1.79 -11.79
CA ASN A 510 0.94 -1.60 -13.16
C ASN A 510 1.39 -2.68 -14.16
N MET A 511 0.50 -3.06 -15.07
CA MET A 511 0.79 -4.05 -16.12
C MET A 511 -0.11 -3.93 -17.34
N PHE A 512 0.38 -4.45 -18.47
CA PHE A 512 -0.41 -4.70 -19.67
C PHE A 512 -1.09 -6.09 -19.63
N THR A 513 -1.96 -6.37 -20.60
CA THR A 513 -2.78 -7.60 -20.63
C THR A 513 -2.08 -8.79 -21.32
N TYR A 514 -2.61 -10.00 -21.12
CA TYR A 514 -2.11 -11.18 -21.84
C TYR A 514 -2.39 -11.09 -23.34
N ALA A 515 -3.55 -10.53 -23.75
CA ALA A 515 -3.88 -10.34 -25.16
C ALA A 515 -2.94 -9.35 -25.86
N ALA A 516 -2.46 -8.29 -25.16
CA ALA A 516 -1.49 -7.35 -25.68
C ALA A 516 -0.20 -8.05 -26.14
N VAL A 517 0.16 -9.19 -25.53
CA VAL A 517 1.31 -10.04 -25.91
C VAL A 517 0.92 -11.35 -26.58
N GLN A 518 -0.31 -11.48 -27.06
CA GLN A 518 -0.85 -12.64 -27.79
C GLN A 518 -0.76 -13.96 -26.99
N ARG A 519 -1.04 -13.90 -25.69
CA ARG A 519 -0.97 -15.03 -24.77
C ARG A 519 -2.22 -15.14 -23.91
N SER A 520 -2.29 -16.21 -23.13
CA SER A 520 -3.30 -16.44 -22.10
C SER A 520 -2.64 -16.79 -20.76
N ILE A 521 -3.43 -16.75 -19.69
CA ILE A 521 -3.01 -17.23 -18.37
C ILE A 521 -2.50 -18.67 -18.49
N GLY A 522 -1.36 -18.94 -17.84
CA GLY A 522 -0.71 -20.26 -17.83
C GLY A 522 0.05 -20.65 -19.09
N ASP A 523 0.14 -19.79 -20.12
CA ASP A 523 0.68 -20.23 -21.41
C ASP A 523 2.17 -20.62 -21.41
N PHE A 524 3.11 -20.09 -20.60
CA PHE A 524 4.58 -20.31 -20.59
C PHE A 524 5.36 -20.78 -21.86
N HIS A 525 4.83 -20.67 -23.07
CA HIS A 525 5.49 -21.10 -24.29
C HIS A 525 6.46 -20.03 -24.75
N SER A 526 7.71 -20.41 -25.04
CA SER A 526 8.70 -19.50 -25.59
C SER A 526 8.61 -19.43 -27.12
N PHE A 527 8.55 -18.20 -27.65
CA PHE A 527 8.61 -17.89 -29.07
C PHE A 527 10.04 -17.72 -29.60
N GLY A 528 11.05 -18.05 -28.77
CA GLY A 528 12.47 -17.85 -29.06
C GLY A 528 13.02 -16.56 -28.44
N VAL A 529 14.33 -16.54 -28.19
CA VAL A 529 15.00 -15.48 -27.42
C VAL A 529 14.78 -14.09 -28.04
N GLY A 530 14.31 -13.14 -27.23
CA GLY A 530 14.14 -11.74 -27.62
C GLY A 530 12.84 -11.43 -28.37
N ASP A 531 11.92 -12.40 -28.48
CA ASP A 531 10.57 -12.12 -28.98
C ASP A 531 9.75 -11.38 -27.92
N TRP A 532 9.15 -10.25 -28.31
CA TRP A 532 8.38 -9.38 -27.43
C TRP A 532 7.15 -10.05 -26.80
N ARG A 533 6.67 -11.15 -27.39
CA ARG A 533 5.57 -11.98 -26.88
C ARG A 533 5.99 -12.87 -25.72
N ASN A 534 7.28 -13.04 -25.44
CA ASN A 534 7.71 -13.86 -24.30
C ASN A 534 7.44 -13.21 -22.93
N ARG A 535 6.91 -11.99 -22.92
CA ARG A 535 6.49 -11.34 -21.69
C ARG A 535 5.23 -12.03 -21.13
N TYR A 536 5.26 -12.33 -19.84
CA TYR A 536 4.15 -12.86 -19.07
C TYR A 536 3.81 -11.81 -17.99
N PRO A 537 2.84 -10.93 -18.23
CA PRO A 537 2.48 -9.91 -17.25
C PRO A 537 2.02 -10.56 -15.95
N PHE A 538 2.23 -9.87 -14.83
CA PHE A 538 1.71 -10.33 -13.53
C PHE A 538 0.19 -10.45 -13.61
N ARG A 539 -0.38 -11.44 -12.91
CA ARG A 539 -1.82 -11.65 -12.91
C ARG A 539 -2.48 -10.60 -11.99
N PRO A 540 -3.34 -9.70 -12.51
CA PRO A 540 -3.91 -8.63 -11.69
C PRO A 540 -4.77 -9.16 -10.53
N GLU A 541 -5.48 -10.27 -10.72
CA GLU A 541 -6.30 -10.89 -9.66
C GLU A 541 -5.45 -11.29 -8.45
N ALA A 542 -4.27 -11.88 -8.66
CA ALA A 542 -3.38 -12.30 -7.58
C ALA A 542 -2.88 -11.10 -6.78
N LEU A 543 -2.58 -9.99 -7.46
CA LEU A 543 -2.06 -8.76 -6.84
C LEU A 543 -3.05 -8.06 -5.91
N ALA A 544 -4.36 -8.37 -5.97
CA ALA A 544 -5.33 -7.85 -5.02
C ALA A 544 -4.94 -8.16 -3.56
N ALA A 545 -4.30 -9.31 -3.34
CA ALA A 545 -3.82 -9.77 -2.04
C ALA A 545 -2.47 -9.15 -1.59
N SER A 546 -1.80 -8.40 -2.47
CA SER A 546 -0.49 -7.79 -2.18
C SER A 546 -0.58 -6.50 -1.35
N GLY A 547 0.55 -5.89 -1.06
CA GLY A 547 0.67 -4.58 -0.41
C GLY A 547 0.40 -3.38 -1.32
N ALA A 548 0.15 -3.58 -2.62
CA ALA A 548 -0.25 -2.48 -3.50
C ALA A 548 -1.53 -1.82 -3.01
N ASP A 549 -1.60 -0.50 -3.10
CA ASP A 549 -2.77 0.28 -2.68
C ASP A 549 -3.81 0.39 -3.79
N PHE A 550 -3.39 0.35 -5.06
CA PHE A 550 -4.29 0.37 -6.21
C PHE A 550 -3.71 -0.39 -7.41
N LEU A 551 -4.60 -0.79 -8.32
CA LEU A 551 -4.24 -1.44 -9.57
C LEU A 551 -4.17 -0.43 -10.70
N ASP A 552 -3.16 -0.55 -11.54
CA ASP A 552 -3.04 0.20 -12.78
C ASP A 552 -2.97 -0.78 -13.99
N LEU A 553 -3.88 -0.62 -14.95
CA LEU A 553 -3.89 -1.43 -16.18
C LEU A 553 -3.57 -0.61 -17.43
N HIS A 554 -2.79 -1.21 -18.34
CA HIS A 554 -2.34 -0.56 -19.56
C HIS A 554 -3.05 -1.09 -20.82
N PHE A 555 -3.59 -0.20 -21.65
CA PHE A 555 -4.38 -0.55 -22.85
C PHE A 555 -3.97 0.22 -24.11
N TYR A 556 -3.76 -0.49 -25.23
CA TYR A 556 -3.47 0.13 -26.54
C TYR A 556 -4.42 -0.41 -27.62
N THR A 557 -5.70 -0.22 -27.39
CA THR A 557 -6.78 -0.78 -28.20
C THR A 557 -7.15 0.12 -29.38
N ALA A 558 -7.76 -0.44 -30.42
CA ALA A 558 -8.24 0.33 -31.58
C ALA A 558 -9.76 0.47 -31.65
N ASN A 559 -10.50 -0.30 -30.83
CA ASN A 559 -11.96 -0.35 -30.79
C ASN A 559 -12.42 -1.17 -29.56
N SER A 560 -13.74 -1.20 -29.32
CA SER A 560 -14.33 -1.87 -28.16
C SER A 560 -14.13 -3.38 -28.12
N ALA A 561 -13.97 -4.05 -29.27
CA ALA A 561 -13.70 -5.49 -29.29
C ALA A 561 -12.26 -5.80 -28.86
N ASP A 562 -11.31 -4.92 -29.18
CA ASP A 562 -9.93 -5.05 -28.70
C ASP A 562 -9.87 -4.83 -27.18
N LEU A 563 -10.58 -3.81 -26.65
CA LEU A 563 -10.68 -3.61 -25.19
C LEU A 563 -11.33 -4.80 -24.49
N GLN A 564 -12.43 -5.32 -25.03
CA GLN A 564 -13.06 -6.52 -24.45
C GLN A 564 -12.09 -7.72 -24.49
N SER A 565 -11.34 -7.90 -25.57
CA SER A 565 -10.34 -8.97 -25.66
C SER A 565 -9.23 -8.82 -24.62
N ASP A 566 -8.81 -7.58 -24.33
CA ASP A 566 -7.83 -7.28 -23.30
C ASP A 566 -8.39 -7.61 -21.89
N LEU A 567 -9.59 -7.14 -21.58
CA LEU A 567 -10.29 -7.43 -20.31
C LEU A 567 -10.56 -8.93 -20.10
N ASP A 568 -11.03 -9.61 -21.15
CA ASP A 568 -11.27 -11.06 -21.10
C ASP A 568 -9.97 -11.83 -20.83
N SER A 569 -8.84 -11.37 -21.40
CA SER A 569 -7.56 -12.06 -21.27
C SER A 569 -6.99 -12.07 -19.86
N ILE A 570 -7.40 -11.12 -19.01
CA ILE A 570 -7.02 -11.01 -17.60
C ILE A 570 -8.11 -11.49 -16.64
N GLU A 571 -9.22 -12.03 -17.17
CA GLU A 571 -10.39 -12.43 -16.37
C GLU A 571 -10.96 -11.25 -15.55
N PHE A 572 -11.19 -10.10 -16.20
CA PHE A 572 -11.46 -8.82 -15.52
C PHE A 572 -12.58 -8.85 -14.48
N ASP A 573 -13.66 -9.60 -14.68
CA ASP A 573 -14.72 -9.72 -13.66
C ASP A 573 -14.19 -10.28 -12.32
N ALA A 574 -13.27 -11.24 -12.37
CA ALA A 574 -12.61 -11.79 -11.19
C ALA A 574 -11.62 -10.77 -10.60
N VAL A 575 -10.88 -10.05 -11.44
CA VAL A 575 -9.98 -8.97 -11.03
C VAL A 575 -10.77 -7.89 -10.29
N ALA A 576 -11.79 -7.30 -10.91
CA ALA A 576 -12.61 -6.25 -10.33
C ALA A 576 -13.25 -6.70 -9.02
N SER A 577 -13.73 -7.95 -8.95
CA SER A 577 -14.27 -8.54 -7.72
C SER A 577 -13.22 -8.65 -6.62
N ALA A 578 -12.01 -9.11 -6.95
CA ALA A 578 -10.91 -9.28 -5.98
C ALA A 578 -10.42 -7.94 -5.44
N TRP A 579 -10.22 -6.94 -6.31
CA TRP A 579 -9.77 -5.60 -5.93
C TRP A 579 -10.83 -4.83 -5.14
N LYS A 580 -12.11 -4.95 -5.52
CA LYS A 580 -13.22 -4.42 -4.71
C LYS A 580 -13.31 -5.11 -3.34
N ALA A 581 -13.14 -6.43 -3.27
CA ALA A 581 -13.13 -7.15 -1.99
C ALA A 581 -11.93 -6.78 -1.10
N ALA A 582 -10.78 -6.54 -1.71
CA ALA A 582 -9.61 -5.96 -1.04
C ALA A 582 -9.80 -4.47 -0.72
N GLY A 583 -10.78 -3.85 -1.38
CA GLY A 583 -11.19 -2.45 -1.41
C GLY A 583 -10.08 -1.48 -1.71
N LYS A 584 -9.48 -1.75 -2.86
CA LYS A 584 -8.40 -1.00 -3.45
C LYS A 584 -8.87 -0.49 -4.81
N PRO A 585 -8.64 0.79 -5.15
CA PRO A 585 -9.07 1.32 -6.43
C PRO A 585 -8.34 0.68 -7.61
N MET A 586 -8.92 0.87 -8.79
CA MET A 586 -8.30 0.52 -10.08
C MET A 586 -8.29 1.75 -10.98
N ILE A 587 -7.23 1.94 -11.74
CA ILE A 587 -7.07 3.01 -12.74
C ILE A 587 -6.55 2.44 -14.07
N VAL A 588 -6.55 3.27 -15.10
CA VAL A 588 -5.85 3.03 -16.36
C VAL A 588 -4.68 3.99 -16.50
N GLY A 589 -3.53 3.68 -15.93
CA GLY A 589 -2.36 4.55 -15.89
C GLY A 589 -1.55 4.59 -17.19
N GLU A 590 -1.84 3.74 -18.17
CA GLU A 590 -1.45 3.98 -19.56
C GLU A 590 -2.51 3.57 -20.57
N PHE A 591 -2.86 4.48 -21.47
CA PHE A 591 -3.53 4.11 -22.71
C PHE A 591 -3.19 5.05 -23.85
N GLY A 592 -3.18 4.53 -25.09
CA GLY A 592 -2.75 5.30 -26.25
C GLY A 592 -3.17 4.71 -27.59
N ALA A 593 -2.90 5.42 -28.68
CA ALA A 593 -3.24 4.98 -30.03
C ALA A 593 -2.01 4.96 -30.95
N PHE A 594 -1.78 3.84 -31.62
CA PHE A 594 -0.71 3.71 -32.59
C PHE A 594 -1.07 4.31 -33.96
N THR A 595 -0.14 5.06 -34.55
CA THR A 595 -0.33 5.77 -35.83
C THR A 595 -0.44 4.84 -37.04
N ASN A 596 0.09 3.61 -36.93
CA ASN A 596 -0.06 2.57 -37.95
C ASN A 596 -1.37 1.78 -37.83
N VAL A 597 -2.13 1.95 -36.75
CA VAL A 597 -3.40 1.26 -36.50
C VAL A 597 -4.57 2.21 -36.70
N LEU A 598 -4.52 3.40 -36.08
CA LEU A 598 -5.56 4.42 -36.19
C LEU A 598 -5.03 5.68 -36.85
N SER A 599 -5.81 6.23 -37.78
CA SER A 599 -5.63 7.63 -38.19
C SER A 599 -5.92 8.57 -37.00
N LEU A 600 -5.41 9.80 -37.01
CA LEU A 600 -5.70 10.77 -35.93
C LEU A 600 -7.20 10.92 -35.66
N ALA A 601 -8.04 11.02 -36.71
CA ALA A 601 -9.49 11.11 -36.53
C ALA A 601 -10.10 9.85 -35.92
N GLY A 602 -9.56 8.68 -36.24
CA GLY A 602 -9.95 7.41 -35.62
C GLY A 602 -9.50 7.32 -34.16
N ALA A 603 -8.30 7.80 -33.85
CA ALA A 603 -7.80 7.89 -32.47
C ALA A 603 -8.68 8.82 -31.63
N VAL A 604 -9.00 10.02 -32.11
CA VAL A 604 -9.88 10.96 -31.39
C VAL A 604 -11.23 10.33 -31.09
N SER A 605 -11.90 9.76 -32.10
CA SER A 605 -13.20 9.10 -31.91
C SER A 605 -13.12 7.92 -30.95
N TRP A 606 -12.08 7.10 -31.04
CA TRP A 606 -11.96 5.93 -30.19
C TRP A 606 -11.62 6.29 -28.75
N LYS A 607 -10.73 7.26 -28.50
CA LYS A 607 -10.37 7.68 -27.14
C LYS A 607 -11.50 8.38 -26.41
N GLU A 608 -12.42 9.00 -27.14
CA GLU A 608 -13.69 9.47 -26.58
C GLU A 608 -14.51 8.31 -26.01
N ASP A 609 -14.75 7.26 -26.80
CA ASP A 609 -15.53 6.09 -26.38
C ASP A 609 -14.80 5.26 -25.30
N GLU A 610 -13.47 5.13 -25.40
CA GLU A 610 -12.67 4.26 -24.53
C GLU A 610 -12.64 4.76 -23.08
N VAL A 611 -12.52 6.07 -22.85
CA VAL A 611 -12.55 6.61 -21.47
C VAL A 611 -13.94 6.55 -20.84
N ASP A 612 -15.01 6.61 -21.64
CA ASP A 612 -16.38 6.35 -21.17
C ASP A 612 -16.53 4.88 -20.77
N LEU A 613 -15.93 3.97 -21.55
CA LEU A 613 -15.89 2.55 -21.20
C LEU A 613 -15.08 2.29 -19.92
N PHE A 614 -13.94 2.95 -19.71
CA PHE A 614 -13.20 2.80 -18.45
C PHE A 614 -14.05 3.16 -17.23
N ALA A 615 -14.76 4.28 -17.27
CA ALA A 615 -15.68 4.66 -16.21
C ALA A 615 -16.76 3.58 -15.98
N SER A 616 -17.34 3.03 -17.06
CA SER A 616 -18.36 1.97 -16.95
C SER A 616 -17.85 0.64 -16.38
N HIS A 617 -16.54 0.39 -16.42
CA HIS A 617 -15.89 -0.78 -15.83
C HIS A 617 -15.41 -0.54 -14.39
N GLY A 618 -15.69 0.65 -13.82
CA GLY A 618 -15.33 1.00 -12.44
C GLY A 618 -13.89 1.47 -12.26
N PHE A 619 -13.17 1.84 -13.34
CA PHE A 619 -11.88 2.49 -13.21
C PHE A 619 -12.07 3.93 -12.73
N LEU A 620 -11.37 4.31 -11.66
CA LEU A 620 -11.50 5.62 -11.01
C LEU A 620 -10.51 6.67 -11.52
N GLY A 621 -9.90 6.43 -12.66
CA GLY A 621 -8.96 7.37 -13.25
C GLY A 621 -8.25 6.79 -14.45
N TRP A 622 -7.57 7.68 -15.18
CA TRP A 622 -6.76 7.27 -16.32
C TRP A 622 -5.65 8.30 -16.63
N LEU A 623 -4.55 7.82 -17.21
CA LEU A 623 -3.42 8.65 -17.61
C LEU A 623 -3.04 8.36 -19.06
N TYR A 624 -3.28 9.31 -19.95
CA TYR A 624 -3.06 9.12 -21.39
C TYR A 624 -1.57 9.10 -21.74
N TRP A 625 -1.16 8.15 -22.57
CA TRP A 625 0.19 8.04 -23.13
C TRP A 625 0.25 8.76 -24.49
N THR A 626 0.83 9.95 -24.60
CA THR A 626 1.46 10.81 -23.58
C THR A 626 0.93 12.22 -23.70
N TYR A 627 1.37 13.12 -22.81
CA TYR A 627 1.07 14.54 -22.95
C TYR A 627 1.53 15.11 -24.32
N ASN A 628 2.85 15.20 -24.57
CA ASN A 628 3.37 15.94 -25.73
C ASN A 628 4.67 15.39 -26.36
N THR A 629 5.04 14.12 -26.15
CA THR A 629 6.28 13.60 -26.76
C THR A 629 6.08 13.19 -28.21
N ASP A 630 6.80 13.86 -29.12
CA ASP A 630 6.82 13.54 -30.56
C ASP A 630 7.94 12.55 -30.93
N VAL A 631 8.80 12.18 -29.97
CA VAL A 631 9.96 11.30 -30.22
C VAL A 631 9.50 9.88 -30.53
N GLN A 632 8.37 9.45 -29.96
CA GLN A 632 7.70 8.20 -30.32
C GLN A 632 6.70 8.42 -31.46
N GLY A 633 7.18 8.70 -32.67
CA GLY A 633 6.32 8.99 -33.84
C GLY A 633 5.37 7.85 -34.28
N SER A 634 5.45 6.67 -33.66
CA SER A 634 4.48 5.58 -33.82
C SER A 634 3.23 5.73 -32.97
N LEU A 635 3.15 6.73 -32.08
CA LEU A 635 2.04 6.97 -31.16
C LEU A 635 1.46 8.38 -31.33
N TRP A 636 0.14 8.50 -31.15
CA TRP A 636 -0.53 9.79 -31.06
C TRP A 636 -0.46 10.32 -29.62
N ASN A 637 0.34 11.35 -29.36
CA ASN A 637 0.29 12.09 -28.09
C ASN A 637 -0.91 13.06 -28.03
N ALA A 638 -1.27 13.54 -26.84
CA ALA A 638 -2.45 14.39 -26.64
C ALA A 638 -2.38 15.72 -27.42
N LYS A 639 -1.17 16.26 -27.65
CA LYS A 639 -0.95 17.47 -28.46
C LYS A 639 -0.98 17.24 -29.98
N SER A 640 -1.12 15.99 -30.44
CA SER A 640 -1.19 15.66 -31.87
C SER A 640 -2.32 16.41 -32.57
N GLY A 641 -2.09 16.77 -33.84
CA GLY A 641 -3.11 17.44 -34.67
C GLY A 641 -3.55 18.82 -34.17
N GLY A 642 -2.72 19.48 -33.35
CA GLY A 642 -3.05 20.77 -32.75
C GLY A 642 -3.77 20.67 -31.41
N GLY A 643 -3.78 19.50 -30.76
CA GLY A 643 -4.39 19.31 -29.45
C GLY A 643 -5.80 18.72 -29.47
N VAL A 644 -6.29 18.25 -30.62
CA VAL A 644 -7.65 17.71 -30.73
C VAL A 644 -7.91 16.48 -29.86
N LEU A 645 -6.87 15.68 -29.56
CA LEU A 645 -6.97 14.58 -28.60
C LEU A 645 -7.05 15.11 -27.16
N PHE A 646 -6.22 16.09 -26.80
CA PHE A 646 -6.27 16.77 -25.52
C PHE A 646 -7.66 17.36 -25.24
N ASP A 647 -8.27 18.04 -26.22
CA ASP A 647 -9.59 18.66 -26.07
C ASP A 647 -10.71 17.63 -25.79
N VAL A 648 -10.66 16.47 -26.45
CA VAL A 648 -11.63 15.38 -26.24
C VAL A 648 -11.45 14.73 -24.88
N LEU A 649 -10.20 14.45 -24.50
CA LEU A 649 -9.87 13.91 -23.18
C LEU A 649 -10.29 14.88 -22.05
N GLU A 650 -10.13 16.19 -22.25
CA GLU A 650 -10.58 17.22 -21.30
C GLU A 650 -12.10 17.19 -21.13
N ALA A 651 -12.85 17.11 -22.23
CA ALA A 651 -14.30 17.06 -22.18
C ALA A 651 -14.80 15.85 -21.38
N ARG A 652 -14.25 14.65 -21.65
CA ARG A 652 -14.66 13.41 -20.98
C ARG A 652 -14.21 13.30 -19.53
N ALA A 653 -13.03 13.84 -19.18
CA ALA A 653 -12.62 13.93 -17.79
C ALA A 653 -13.64 14.71 -16.94
N LYS A 654 -14.16 15.84 -17.47
CA LYS A 654 -15.16 16.66 -16.78
C LYS A 654 -16.51 15.95 -16.63
N GLU A 655 -16.91 15.17 -17.62
CA GLU A 655 -18.17 14.42 -17.62
C GLU A 655 -18.10 13.21 -16.68
N ASN A 656 -17.06 12.39 -16.77
CA ASN A 656 -17.02 11.08 -16.11
C ASN A 656 -16.50 11.14 -14.66
N TYR A 657 -15.66 12.12 -14.33
CA TYR A 657 -14.87 12.08 -13.10
C TYR A 657 -14.96 13.35 -12.23
N PHE A 658 -15.41 14.48 -12.75
CA PHE A 658 -15.42 15.76 -12.01
C PHE A 658 -16.82 16.35 -11.73
N GLY A 659 -17.84 15.49 -11.62
CA GLY A 659 -19.13 15.87 -11.02
C GLY A 659 -20.34 15.98 -11.96
N TYR A 660 -20.43 15.13 -12.98
CA TYR A 660 -21.71 14.57 -13.40
C TYR A 660 -21.70 13.09 -12.99
N PRO A 661 -22.76 12.55 -12.33
CA PRO A 661 -22.78 11.11 -12.04
C PRO A 661 -22.60 10.32 -13.35
N PRO A 662 -21.93 9.15 -13.30
CA PRO A 662 -21.72 8.34 -14.50
C PRO A 662 -23.07 7.99 -15.14
N ALA A 663 -23.18 8.08 -16.47
CA ALA A 663 -24.42 7.75 -17.19
C ALA A 663 -24.92 6.29 -16.97
N ALA A 664 -24.09 5.42 -16.37
CA ALA A 664 -24.44 4.06 -16.00
C ALA A 664 -25.12 3.95 -14.62
N ASP A 665 -24.90 4.93 -13.73
CA ASP A 665 -25.45 5.02 -12.38
C ASP A 665 -26.51 6.12 -12.25
N ASP A 666 -26.81 6.86 -13.32
CA ASP A 666 -27.85 7.90 -13.46
C ASP A 666 -28.53 7.67 -14.82
N LEU A 667 -29.37 6.63 -14.89
CA LEU A 667 -29.97 6.12 -16.13
C LEU A 667 -30.93 7.14 -16.76
N ASP A 668 -31.50 8.05 -15.96
CA ASP A 668 -32.37 9.11 -16.44
C ASP A 668 -31.66 10.47 -16.64
N GLY A 669 -30.40 10.58 -16.21
CA GLY A 669 -29.46 11.66 -16.51
C GLY A 669 -29.77 12.96 -15.77
N ASP A 670 -30.40 12.88 -14.60
CA ASP A 670 -30.92 14.03 -13.87
C ASP A 670 -29.96 14.59 -12.80
N GLY A 671 -28.82 13.92 -12.61
CA GLY A 671 -27.76 14.31 -11.70
C GLY A 671 -27.90 13.74 -10.29
N MET A 672 -28.74 12.70 -10.10
CA MET A 672 -28.85 11.87 -8.89
C MET A 672 -28.51 10.40 -9.23
N PRO A 673 -27.91 9.62 -8.31
CA PRO A 673 -27.66 8.20 -8.58
C PRO A 673 -28.94 7.34 -8.49
N ASP A 674 -29.13 6.45 -9.46
CA ASP A 674 -30.21 5.45 -9.56
C ASP A 674 -30.41 4.69 -8.24
N ARG A 675 -29.32 4.28 -7.60
CA ARG A 675 -29.34 3.53 -6.32
C ARG A 675 -29.97 4.33 -5.19
N TRP A 676 -29.70 5.64 -5.15
CA TRP A 676 -30.20 6.55 -4.13
C TRP A 676 -31.69 6.81 -4.39
N GLU A 677 -32.08 7.03 -5.64
CA GLU A 677 -33.49 7.18 -6.02
C GLU A 677 -34.30 5.90 -5.79
N ILE A 678 -33.76 4.72 -6.08
CA ILE A 678 -34.42 3.44 -5.78
C ILE A 678 -34.56 3.25 -4.27
N GLN A 679 -33.55 3.63 -3.49
CA GLN A 679 -33.59 3.52 -2.03
C GLN A 679 -34.73 4.35 -1.43
N TYR A 680 -34.87 5.61 -1.83
CA TYR A 680 -35.81 6.53 -1.19
C TYR A 680 -37.15 6.69 -1.92
N PHE A 681 -37.16 6.59 -3.25
CA PHE A 681 -38.36 6.76 -4.07
C PHE A 681 -38.92 5.44 -4.63
N GLY A 682 -38.16 4.35 -4.51
CA GLY A 682 -38.54 3.01 -4.99
C GLY A 682 -38.40 2.82 -6.51
N SER A 683 -38.07 3.88 -7.26
CA SER A 683 -37.69 3.82 -8.67
C SER A 683 -37.12 5.16 -9.14
N ILE A 684 -36.28 5.13 -10.19
CA ILE A 684 -35.69 6.29 -10.88
C ILE A 684 -36.68 7.13 -11.71
N ASN A 685 -37.99 6.91 -11.54
CA ASN A 685 -39.05 7.60 -12.28
C ASN A 685 -40.28 7.77 -11.37
N ALA A 686 -40.06 7.85 -10.06
CA ALA A 686 -41.12 8.03 -9.09
C ALA A 686 -41.84 9.37 -9.31
N VAL A 687 -43.13 9.43 -8.99
CA VAL A 687 -43.88 10.69 -9.03
C VAL A 687 -43.30 11.63 -7.96
N ASN A 688 -42.90 12.84 -8.35
CA ASN A 688 -42.15 13.81 -7.53
C ASN A 688 -40.70 13.39 -7.21
N GLY A 689 -40.17 12.37 -7.88
CA GLY A 689 -38.83 11.83 -7.65
C GLY A 689 -37.72 12.56 -8.38
N GLY A 690 -38.00 13.39 -9.39
CA GLY A 690 -36.94 13.99 -10.22
C GLY A 690 -36.08 15.03 -9.49
N ALA A 691 -34.87 15.29 -9.99
CA ALA A 691 -33.85 16.14 -9.35
C ALA A 691 -34.30 17.54 -8.92
N ASN A 692 -35.24 18.15 -9.64
CA ASN A 692 -35.79 19.49 -9.34
C ASN A 692 -37.18 19.44 -8.68
N GLU A 693 -37.70 18.24 -8.42
CA GLU A 693 -38.92 18.00 -7.66
C GLU A 693 -38.59 17.88 -6.16
N ASP A 694 -39.64 17.76 -5.36
CA ASP A 694 -39.62 17.79 -3.89
C ASP A 694 -40.55 16.64 -3.45
N TYR A 695 -39.95 15.50 -3.12
CA TYR A 695 -40.65 14.23 -2.98
C TYR A 695 -41.58 14.23 -1.76
N GLU A 696 -41.10 14.79 -0.66
CA GLU A 696 -41.71 14.84 0.65
C GLU A 696 -42.38 16.19 1.00
N GLY A 697 -42.19 17.20 0.13
CA GLY A 697 -42.93 18.46 0.15
C GLY A 697 -42.36 19.50 1.11
N ASP A 698 -41.07 19.43 1.44
CA ASP A 698 -40.41 20.24 2.46
C ASP A 698 -39.81 21.55 1.92
N LYS A 699 -39.83 21.73 0.59
CA LYS A 699 -39.28 22.81 -0.26
C LYS A 699 -37.78 22.74 -0.54
N MET A 700 -37.13 21.62 -0.22
CA MET A 700 -35.83 21.23 -0.71
C MET A 700 -36.03 20.41 -1.99
N ALA A 701 -35.13 20.54 -2.95
CA ALA A 701 -35.20 19.71 -4.15
C ALA A 701 -34.44 18.41 -3.90
N ASN A 702 -34.91 17.28 -4.43
CA ASN A 702 -34.33 15.95 -4.23
C ASN A 702 -32.80 15.93 -4.48
N ARG A 703 -32.33 16.64 -5.52
CA ARG A 703 -30.89 16.73 -5.79
C ARG A 703 -30.13 17.53 -4.74
N ALA A 704 -30.74 18.57 -4.17
CA ALA A 704 -30.14 19.32 -3.08
C ALA A 704 -30.05 18.46 -1.82
N GLU A 705 -31.01 17.57 -1.60
CA GLU A 705 -31.02 16.61 -0.49
C GLU A 705 -29.94 15.56 -0.61
N TYR A 706 -29.82 14.96 -1.79
CA TYR A 706 -28.71 14.07 -2.12
C TYR A 706 -27.35 14.70 -1.79
N LEU A 707 -27.12 15.93 -2.27
CA LEU A 707 -25.88 16.67 -2.00
C LEU A 707 -25.68 16.95 -0.51
N ALA A 708 -26.75 17.32 0.20
CA ALA A 708 -26.74 17.63 1.62
C ALA A 708 -26.64 16.40 2.53
N GLY A 709 -26.80 15.19 1.98
CA GLY A 709 -26.87 13.96 2.76
C GLY A 709 -28.13 13.87 3.63
N THR A 710 -29.22 14.52 3.21
CA THR A 710 -30.53 14.42 3.88
C THR A 710 -31.37 13.27 3.31
N ILE A 711 -32.37 12.85 4.07
CA ILE A 711 -33.29 11.75 3.76
C ILE A 711 -34.53 12.34 3.06
N PRO A 712 -34.69 12.12 1.73
CA PRO A 712 -35.69 12.79 0.92
C PRO A 712 -37.11 12.21 1.05
N ASP A 713 -37.31 11.19 1.89
CA ASP A 713 -38.65 10.71 2.27
C ASP A 713 -39.02 11.09 3.72
N ASP A 714 -38.17 11.89 4.39
CA ASP A 714 -38.39 12.42 5.74
C ASP A 714 -38.35 13.97 5.76
N PRO A 715 -39.52 14.65 5.81
CA PRO A 715 -39.61 16.11 5.87
C PRO A 715 -38.92 16.77 7.09
N ALA A 716 -38.50 15.99 8.09
CA ALA A 716 -37.73 16.48 9.23
C ALA A 716 -36.22 16.53 8.95
N SER A 717 -35.74 15.70 8.01
CA SER A 717 -34.35 15.62 7.61
C SER A 717 -34.06 16.65 6.52
N LYS A 718 -33.66 17.86 6.91
CA LYS A 718 -33.36 18.93 5.94
C LYS A 718 -32.20 19.79 6.36
N PHE A 719 -31.46 20.33 5.40
CA PHE A 719 -30.39 21.29 5.66
C PHE A 719 -30.96 22.70 5.82
N MET A 720 -31.01 23.21 7.05
CA MET A 720 -31.49 24.55 7.34
C MET A 720 -30.87 25.14 8.60
N ILE A 721 -30.88 26.46 8.69
CA ILE A 721 -30.67 27.17 9.95
C ILE A 721 -31.86 26.85 10.86
N VAL A 722 -31.60 26.15 11.96
CA VAL A 722 -32.63 25.71 12.91
C VAL A 722 -32.88 26.74 14.01
N ASP A 723 -31.87 27.55 14.35
CA ASP A 723 -32.01 28.64 15.32
C ASP A 723 -30.99 29.76 15.10
N MET A 724 -31.33 30.97 15.53
CA MET A 724 -30.43 32.12 15.59
C MET A 724 -30.74 32.95 16.84
N GLN A 725 -29.84 32.94 17.82
CA GLN A 725 -30.05 33.60 19.10
C GLN A 725 -28.94 34.61 19.40
N SER A 726 -29.32 35.78 19.90
CA SER A 726 -28.36 36.75 20.44
C SER A 726 -28.06 36.43 21.91
N ASP A 727 -26.79 36.30 22.26
CA ASP A 727 -26.31 36.11 23.63
C ASP A 727 -25.24 37.16 24.00
N VAL A 728 -24.82 37.20 25.27
CA VAL A 728 -23.82 38.15 25.81
C VAL A 728 -22.49 38.08 25.05
N GLY A 729 -22.18 36.95 24.39
CA GLY A 729 -20.97 36.72 23.60
C GLY A 729 -21.08 36.99 22.09
N GLY A 730 -22.28 37.19 21.53
CA GLY A 730 -22.46 37.29 20.07
C GLY A 730 -23.81 36.83 19.54
N LEU A 731 -23.90 36.63 18.23
CA LEU A 731 -25.02 35.93 17.57
C LEU A 731 -24.62 34.46 17.37
N GLU A 732 -25.31 33.57 18.05
CA GLU A 732 -25.20 32.12 17.83
C GLU A 732 -26.10 31.72 16.67
N VAL A 733 -25.52 31.04 15.68
CA VAL A 733 -26.23 30.49 14.53
C VAL A 733 -26.15 28.98 14.61
N GLN A 734 -27.30 28.32 14.60
CA GLN A 734 -27.42 26.87 14.66
C GLN A 734 -28.04 26.34 13.37
N TRP A 735 -27.51 25.25 12.82
CA TRP A 735 -28.07 24.58 11.65
C TRP A 735 -28.04 23.07 11.79
N SER A 736 -28.95 22.40 11.10
CA SER A 736 -28.91 20.94 10.96
C SER A 736 -27.69 20.54 10.15
N SER A 737 -26.92 19.58 10.65
CA SER A 737 -25.75 19.03 9.96
C SER A 737 -25.95 17.55 9.69
N ALA A 738 -25.39 17.07 8.59
CA ALA A 738 -25.19 15.66 8.33
C ALA A 738 -23.77 15.28 8.72
N PRO A 739 -23.52 14.04 9.16
CA PRO A 739 -22.16 13.54 9.39
C PRO A 739 -21.33 13.68 8.10
N CYS A 740 -20.01 13.85 8.25
CA CYS A 740 -19.05 13.84 7.13
C CYS A 740 -19.31 14.92 6.07
N LYS A 741 -19.93 16.04 6.47
CA LYS A 741 -20.14 17.22 5.63
C LYS A 741 -19.41 18.41 6.24
N SER A 742 -18.81 19.26 5.41
CA SER A 742 -18.16 20.50 5.87
C SER A 742 -19.06 21.71 5.56
N TYR A 743 -19.21 22.61 6.53
CA TYR A 743 -20.09 23.77 6.42
C TYR A 743 -19.33 25.07 6.59
N GLN A 744 -19.46 25.97 5.62
CA GLN A 744 -18.88 27.31 5.67
C GLN A 744 -19.96 28.35 5.94
N MET A 745 -19.80 29.09 7.03
CA MET A 745 -20.59 30.31 7.26
C MET A 745 -20.14 31.40 6.30
N LEU A 746 -21.12 32.06 5.66
CA LEU A 746 -20.91 33.18 4.77
C LEU A 746 -21.61 34.42 5.31
N ARG A 747 -20.97 35.58 5.15
CA ARG A 747 -21.49 36.88 5.59
C ARG A 747 -21.58 37.87 4.44
N SER A 748 -22.60 38.72 4.46
CA SER A 748 -22.71 39.91 3.58
C SER A 748 -23.22 41.13 4.33
N GLY A 749 -22.75 42.33 3.95
CA GLY A 749 -23.25 43.59 4.52
C GLY A 749 -24.57 44.09 3.93
N SER A 750 -25.09 43.47 2.86
CA SER A 750 -26.30 43.89 2.15
C SER A 750 -27.02 42.69 1.52
N LEU A 751 -28.35 42.69 1.51
CA LEU A 751 -29.16 41.80 0.67
C LEU A 751 -29.45 42.38 -0.72
N VAL A 752 -29.21 43.68 -0.93
CA VAL A 752 -29.28 44.31 -2.25
C VAL A 752 -27.91 44.15 -2.91
N GLU A 753 -27.82 43.34 -3.97
CA GLU A 753 -26.57 42.92 -4.64
C GLU A 753 -25.56 42.30 -3.64
N PRO A 754 -25.90 41.16 -3.03
CA PRO A 754 -25.13 40.62 -1.91
C PRO A 754 -23.74 40.18 -2.36
N LYS A 755 -22.72 40.62 -1.62
CA LYS A 755 -21.34 40.13 -1.73
C LYS A 755 -21.06 39.22 -0.54
N TRP A 756 -21.10 37.91 -0.76
CA TRP A 756 -20.86 36.92 0.27
C TRP A 756 -19.35 36.66 0.40
N SER A 757 -18.83 36.73 1.61
CA SER A 757 -17.47 36.31 1.96
C SER A 757 -17.51 35.26 3.06
N THR A 758 -16.49 34.42 3.16
CA THR A 758 -16.34 33.47 4.25
C THR A 758 -16.26 34.17 5.61
N PHE A 759 -16.76 33.50 6.63
CA PHE A 759 -16.74 33.97 8.01
C PHE A 759 -16.40 32.80 8.94
N GLY A 760 -15.24 32.87 9.58
CA GLY A 760 -14.72 31.77 10.42
C GLY A 760 -14.25 30.56 9.61
N ASP A 761 -13.69 29.60 10.32
CA ASP A 761 -13.24 28.32 9.75
C ASP A 761 -14.44 27.43 9.41
N PRO A 762 -14.28 26.46 8.49
CA PRO A 762 -15.30 25.46 8.23
C PRO A 762 -15.67 24.67 9.50
N VAL A 763 -16.95 24.29 9.60
CA VAL A 763 -17.50 23.53 10.71
C VAL A 763 -17.87 22.15 10.22
N HIS A 764 -17.25 21.13 10.79
CA HIS A 764 -17.53 19.73 10.45
C HIS A 764 -18.89 19.31 11.02
N GLY A 765 -19.68 18.64 10.19
CA GLY A 765 -20.96 18.06 10.55
C GLY A 765 -20.79 16.75 11.30
N THR A 766 -21.56 16.61 12.38
CA THR A 766 -21.55 15.44 13.26
C THR A 766 -22.84 14.65 13.19
N GLY A 767 -23.80 15.09 12.35
CA GLY A 767 -25.18 14.60 12.37
C GLY A 767 -26.05 15.22 13.46
N ALA A 768 -25.44 15.94 14.43
CA ALA A 768 -26.14 16.77 15.38
C ALA A 768 -26.31 18.22 14.85
N VAL A 769 -26.95 19.08 15.64
CA VAL A 769 -27.02 20.51 15.32
C VAL A 769 -25.63 21.13 15.44
N SER A 770 -25.13 21.72 14.35
CA SER A 770 -23.89 22.48 14.35
C SER A 770 -24.15 23.90 14.83
N VAL A 771 -23.17 24.47 15.53
CA VAL A 771 -23.27 25.78 16.19
C VAL A 771 -22.04 26.61 15.88
N LEU A 772 -22.24 27.88 15.49
CA LEU A 772 -21.15 28.86 15.35
C LEU A 772 -21.56 30.20 15.96
N THR A 773 -20.66 30.79 16.75
CA THR A 773 -20.86 32.09 17.38
C THR A 773 -20.19 33.20 16.58
N VAL A 774 -20.97 34.19 16.16
CA VAL A 774 -20.52 35.44 15.53
C VAL A 774 -20.29 36.49 16.64
N PRO A 775 -19.06 36.96 16.89
CA PRO A 775 -18.78 37.90 17.97
C PRO A 775 -19.49 39.25 17.82
N VAL A 776 -19.76 39.92 18.95
CA VAL A 776 -20.48 41.22 19.05
C VAL A 776 -19.81 42.36 18.26
N ASP A 777 -18.50 42.25 18.01
CA ASP A 777 -17.70 43.27 17.32
C ASP A 777 -17.77 43.17 15.79
N ALA A 778 -18.48 42.17 15.25
CA ALA A 778 -18.74 42.07 13.83
C ALA A 778 -19.78 43.12 13.42
N ASP A 779 -19.48 43.92 12.38
CA ASP A 779 -20.46 44.83 11.76
C ASP A 779 -21.79 44.10 11.48
N GLN A 780 -22.93 44.77 11.60
CA GLN A 780 -24.24 44.19 11.26
C GLN A 780 -24.20 43.59 9.84
N GLY A 781 -24.75 42.39 9.67
CA GLY A 781 -24.69 41.68 8.40
C GLY A 781 -25.76 40.60 8.28
N PHE A 782 -25.85 40.03 7.09
CA PHE A 782 -26.68 38.89 6.74
C PHE A 782 -25.79 37.66 6.69
N TYR A 783 -26.32 36.53 7.14
CA TYR A 783 -25.59 35.27 7.25
C TYR A 783 -26.31 34.18 6.47
N LYS A 784 -25.55 33.26 5.90
CA LYS A 784 -26.04 31.98 5.37
C LYS A 784 -24.98 30.92 5.59
N VAL A 785 -25.42 29.67 5.68
CA VAL A 785 -24.52 28.51 5.75
C VAL A 785 -24.47 27.87 4.36
N ARG A 786 -23.27 27.60 3.87
CA ARG A 786 -23.03 26.86 2.63
C ARG A 786 -22.47 25.48 3.01
N LEU A 787 -22.98 24.44 2.37
CA LEU A 787 -22.32 23.15 2.35
C LEU A 787 -21.11 23.25 1.39
N ASP A 788 -19.92 23.03 1.92
CA ASP A 788 -18.71 22.94 1.11
C ASP A 788 -18.70 21.58 0.41
N ARG A 789 -18.34 21.61 -0.87
CA ARG A 789 -18.30 20.43 -1.72
C ARG A 789 -16.93 19.83 -1.66
#